data_AF-A0AAX6DH02-F1
#
_entry.id   AF-A0AAX6DH02-F1
#
_cell.length_a   1.000
_cell.length_b   1.000
_cell.length_c   1.000
_cell.angle_alpha   90.00
_cell.angle_beta   90.00
_cell.angle_gamma   90.00
#
_symmetry.space_group_name_H-M   'P 1'
#
loop_
_entity.id
_entity.type
_entity.pdbx_description
1 polymer ?
#
loop_
_entity_poly.entity_id
_entity_poly.type
_entity_poly.pdbx_seq_one_letter_code
_entity_poly.pdbx_strand_id
1 'polypeptide(L)'
;MACNKSLFGAGEDKLLLDLLVNSFIHNVNDLLSNGVLTRSRRAVLMNWKWLCLDSLLSVPFNIVKNGIHIRNTNSFFSELTLRNIFADIVESLENAGESSALYMLRSVRLLLGLLCSDTISPKISSDPEVTCEMIEQLAHTSWVLHLSCNKRRVAPIAALLSAVLHQSVFGDLRLHEANDSQLGPLKWFIGNLLDEGVKSPRTIRLAALHLTGLWLLHPKTIKYYIKELKLLSLYGSVAFDEDFEAELSENHEARTEVSLLAQSQDSELTQVFINTELYARVSVAVLFFKLANLANDRGHNNEESLAALDCGKMFLLELLDFAVNDKDLAKELYKKYSAVHRRKVRAWQMICILSHFVEKDIVEEVTSNLHICLYRNNLPAVRQYLEMFTIQVYLRFPMLAKEQLIPIFHDQNTRPQALSSYVFIAANIIVHASEPQIQRKHLNDLLPPIIPFLTSHHHSLRGFTQLLVHYVLFKLWPALKADCSEDAQLERKCFEDLRIYLAENNDCKRLRKSMEKFLDAFDPTTCATPAGVFNARHEGSGFECVPVSLMEQVIDFLNGVRDDLRDSIANDAMTINNEALTASGAFSGTEEPLDIGTKSESLLTSKDLALDFQKKITLNEHLRERTNTDSNCFQANPKISRLLSEIEKEDELLCQSRIRSMERIRGCQQELIIVASLLDRIPNLAGLARTCEVFKAAGLTVANTSILQDKQFQLISVTAEKWIPIIEVPVDSIKVYLEKKRREGFSIIGLEQTANSTSLDQYSFQNKTVLVLGREKEGIPVDIIHVLDACIEIPQLGIIRSLNVHVSGAIALWEYTRQGRSKQT
;
A
#
# COMPACT_ATOMS: atom_id res chain seq x y z
N MET A 1 -37.80 -10.32 57.23
CA MET A 1 -39.16 -9.71 57.19
C MET A 1 -39.84 -10.20 55.93
N ALA A 2 -41.04 -10.76 56.09
CA ALA A 2 -41.84 -11.36 55.04
C ALA A 2 -42.31 -10.33 54.01
N CYS A 3 -42.24 -10.66 52.72
CA CYS A 3 -43.09 -10.02 51.71
C CYS A 3 -43.36 -10.99 50.54
N ASN A 4 -44.62 -11.39 50.45
CA ASN A 4 -45.40 -11.84 49.30
C ASN A 4 -45.01 -13.11 48.52
N LYS A 5 -45.51 -14.23 49.05
CA LYS A 5 -45.76 -15.51 48.37
C LYS A 5 -47.06 -15.52 47.50
N SER A 6 -47.45 -14.40 46.89
CA SER A 6 -48.75 -14.25 46.21
C SER A 6 -48.68 -13.80 44.74
N LEU A 7 -47.59 -14.11 44.03
CA LEU A 7 -47.45 -13.78 42.60
C LEU A 7 -47.57 -15.00 41.66
N PHE A 8 -47.79 -16.20 42.19
CA PHE A 8 -48.03 -17.40 41.38
C PHE A 8 -49.53 -17.74 41.35
N GLY A 9 -50.26 -17.00 40.52
CA GLY A 9 -51.57 -17.41 40.03
C GLY A 9 -51.38 -18.35 38.84
N ALA A 10 -51.95 -19.55 38.92
CA ALA A 10 -51.97 -20.54 37.86
C ALA A 10 -52.72 -20.00 36.62
N GLY A 11 -52.12 -20.08 35.43
CA GLY A 11 -52.87 -19.94 34.17
C GLY A 11 -52.31 -19.05 33.06
N GLU A 12 -51.04 -18.66 33.05
CA GLU A 12 -50.36 -18.14 31.84
C GLU A 12 -48.92 -18.64 31.85
N ASP A 13 -48.49 -19.37 30.82
CA ASP A 13 -47.08 -19.70 30.56
C ASP A 13 -46.32 -18.42 30.16
N LYS A 14 -46.23 -17.46 31.10
CA LYS A 14 -45.48 -16.22 30.95
C LYS A 14 -44.00 -16.55 31.09
N LEU A 15 -43.27 -16.34 30.01
CA LEU A 15 -41.82 -16.49 29.91
C LEU A 15 -41.14 -15.82 31.12
N LEU A 16 -40.58 -16.64 32.01
CA LEU A 16 -40.05 -16.19 33.31
C LEU A 16 -38.97 -15.09 33.16
N LEU A 17 -38.24 -15.09 32.04
CA LEU A 17 -37.22 -14.08 31.72
C LEU A 17 -37.81 -12.73 31.31
N ASP A 18 -38.98 -12.69 30.66
CA ASP A 18 -39.59 -11.43 30.21
C ASP A 18 -39.90 -10.50 31.38
N LEU A 19 -40.51 -11.04 32.44
CA LEU A 19 -40.84 -10.27 33.64
C LEU A 19 -39.58 -9.78 34.36
N LEU A 20 -38.54 -10.62 34.41
CA LEU A 20 -37.28 -10.29 35.07
C LEU A 20 -36.52 -9.19 34.33
N VAL A 21 -36.39 -9.29 33.00
CA VAL A 21 -35.66 -8.30 32.20
C VAL A 21 -36.41 -6.97 32.15
N ASN A 22 -37.72 -6.98 31.95
CA ASN A 22 -38.52 -5.75 31.97
C ASN A 22 -38.47 -5.07 33.34
N SER A 23 -38.57 -5.83 34.44
CA SER A 23 -38.42 -5.27 35.80
C SER A 23 -37.02 -4.73 36.05
N PHE A 24 -35.97 -5.41 35.60
CA PHE A 24 -34.59 -4.94 35.70
C PHE A 24 -34.38 -3.61 34.96
N ILE A 25 -34.78 -3.54 33.68
CA ILE A 25 -34.63 -2.33 32.85
C ILE A 25 -35.41 -1.17 33.47
N HIS A 26 -36.66 -1.40 33.88
CA HIS A 26 -37.49 -0.37 34.48
C HIS A 26 -36.89 0.18 35.78
N ASN A 27 -36.49 -0.70 36.72
CA ASN A 27 -35.89 -0.29 37.99
C ASN A 27 -34.59 0.50 37.79
N VAL A 28 -33.75 0.10 36.83
CA VAL A 28 -32.50 0.80 36.53
C VAL A 28 -32.77 2.15 35.88
N ASN A 29 -33.70 2.23 34.92
CA ASN A 29 -34.11 3.48 34.27
C ASN A 29 -34.71 4.47 35.28
N ASP A 30 -35.52 4.01 36.23
CA ASP A 30 -36.05 4.83 37.32
C ASP A 30 -34.93 5.39 38.21
N LEU A 31 -33.93 4.58 38.56
CA LEU A 31 -32.77 5.06 39.32
C LEU A 31 -31.94 6.11 38.58
N LEU A 32 -31.91 6.04 37.25
CA LEU A 32 -31.19 6.99 36.40
C LEU A 32 -31.95 8.30 36.20
N SER A 33 -33.29 8.25 36.11
CA SER A 33 -34.17 9.41 35.92
C SER A 33 -34.40 10.21 37.21
N ASN A 34 -34.42 9.55 38.36
CA ASN A 34 -34.72 10.15 39.67
C ASN A 34 -33.74 11.25 40.14
N GLY A 35 -32.67 11.55 39.39
CA GLY A 35 -31.83 12.73 39.63
C GLY A 35 -30.88 12.65 40.84
N VAL A 36 -31.06 11.68 41.74
CA VAL A 36 -30.33 11.56 43.02
C VAL A 36 -28.86 11.19 42.85
N LEU A 37 -28.51 10.48 41.77
CA LEU A 37 -27.15 9.99 41.56
C LEU A 37 -26.22 11.06 40.97
N THR A 38 -24.98 11.13 41.46
CA THR A 38 -23.90 11.93 40.85
C THR A 38 -23.53 11.40 39.45
N ARG A 39 -23.04 12.26 38.55
CA ARG A 39 -22.68 11.91 37.15
C ARG A 39 -21.80 10.65 37.02
N SER A 40 -20.79 10.49 37.88
CA SER A 40 -19.90 9.31 37.88
C SER A 40 -20.64 8.01 38.23
N ARG A 41 -21.48 8.03 39.28
CA ARG A 41 -22.31 6.89 39.68
C ARG A 41 -23.35 6.51 38.62
N ARG A 42 -23.93 7.50 37.93
CA ARG A 42 -24.83 7.23 36.78
C ARG A 42 -24.09 6.53 35.64
N ALA A 43 -22.88 6.97 35.30
CA ALA A 43 -22.08 6.34 34.26
C ALA A 43 -21.72 4.88 34.61
N VAL A 44 -21.38 4.59 35.87
CA VAL A 44 -21.13 3.22 36.34
C VAL A 44 -22.40 2.38 36.25
N LEU A 45 -23.53 2.88 36.75
CA LEU A 45 -24.81 2.15 36.72
C LEU A 45 -25.26 1.87 35.28
N MET A 46 -25.09 2.84 34.36
CA MET A 46 -25.33 2.65 32.93
C MET A 46 -24.43 1.54 32.35
N ASN A 47 -23.14 1.52 32.69
CA ASN A 47 -22.25 0.48 32.18
C ASN A 47 -22.66 -0.93 32.66
N TRP A 48 -23.05 -1.05 33.93
CA TRP A 48 -23.57 -2.31 34.49
C TRP A 48 -24.90 -2.73 33.86
N LYS A 49 -25.81 -1.78 33.58
CA LYS A 49 -27.08 -2.05 32.89
C LYS A 49 -26.83 -2.83 31.59
N TRP A 50 -25.95 -2.29 30.75
CA TRP A 50 -25.68 -2.84 29.42
C TRP A 50 -24.83 -4.11 29.46
N LEU A 51 -23.88 -4.21 30.40
CA LEU A 51 -23.10 -5.44 30.60
C LEU A 51 -23.98 -6.61 31.04
N CYS A 52 -24.90 -6.37 31.97
CA CYS A 52 -25.85 -7.39 32.42
C CYS A 52 -26.80 -7.79 31.29
N LEU A 53 -27.27 -6.83 30.50
CA LEU A 53 -28.14 -7.10 29.36
C LEU A 53 -27.44 -7.93 28.27
N ASP A 54 -26.22 -7.58 27.90
CA ASP A 54 -25.38 -8.35 26.96
C ASP A 54 -25.22 -9.79 27.43
N SER A 55 -24.88 -9.97 28.71
CA SER A 55 -24.75 -11.30 29.33
C SER A 55 -26.05 -12.10 29.27
N LEU A 56 -27.19 -11.47 29.60
CA LEU A 56 -28.51 -12.10 29.58
C LEU A 56 -28.96 -12.51 28.17
N LEU A 57 -28.65 -11.70 27.15
CA LEU A 57 -28.97 -12.00 25.75
C LEU A 57 -28.01 -13.03 25.14
N SER A 58 -26.77 -13.09 25.60
CA SER A 58 -25.75 -14.00 25.05
C SER A 58 -26.09 -15.48 25.29
N VAL A 59 -26.71 -15.81 26.43
CA VAL A 59 -27.08 -17.18 26.79
C VAL A 59 -28.08 -17.78 25.79
N PRO A 60 -29.27 -17.18 25.57
CA PRO A 60 -30.23 -17.72 24.62
C PRO A 60 -29.71 -17.69 23.18
N PHE A 61 -28.95 -16.65 22.80
CA PHE A 61 -28.36 -16.58 21.47
C PHE A 61 -27.40 -17.75 21.19
N ASN A 62 -26.51 -18.08 22.13
CA ASN A 62 -25.58 -19.20 21.95
C ASN A 62 -26.29 -20.56 21.95
N ILE A 63 -27.38 -20.71 22.70
CA ILE A 63 -28.21 -21.92 22.69
C ILE A 63 -28.85 -22.12 21.31
N VAL A 64 -29.41 -21.05 20.73
CA VAL A 64 -29.99 -21.05 19.39
C VAL A 64 -28.92 -21.34 18.33
N LYS A 65 -27.78 -20.66 18.40
CA LYS A 65 -26.65 -20.84 17.45
C LYS A 65 -26.09 -22.25 17.46
N ASN A 66 -26.03 -22.91 18.62
CA ASN A 66 -25.52 -24.28 18.75
C ASN A 66 -26.57 -25.37 18.42
N GLY A 67 -27.78 -24.99 17.98
CA GLY A 67 -28.83 -25.94 17.59
C GLY A 67 -29.37 -26.80 18.75
N ILE A 68 -29.18 -26.37 19.99
CA ILE A 68 -29.67 -27.10 21.16
C ILE A 68 -31.17 -26.84 21.30
N HIS A 69 -31.99 -27.72 20.73
CA HIS A 69 -33.44 -27.67 20.88
C HIS A 69 -33.84 -28.02 22.31
N ILE A 70 -34.29 -27.01 23.06
CA ILE A 70 -34.90 -27.23 24.39
C ILE A 70 -36.25 -27.88 24.17
N ARG A 71 -36.39 -29.10 24.68
CA ARG A 71 -37.41 -30.07 24.30
C ARG A 71 -38.85 -29.71 24.67
N ASN A 72 -39.17 -28.51 25.19
CA ASN A 72 -40.55 -28.19 25.60
C ASN A 72 -40.90 -26.73 25.98
N THR A 73 -40.28 -25.67 25.45
CA THR A 73 -40.77 -24.29 25.72
C THR A 73 -40.51 -23.32 24.57
N ASN A 74 -41.50 -22.46 24.33
CA ASN A 74 -41.48 -21.21 23.59
C ASN A 74 -40.17 -20.42 23.78
N SER A 75 -39.82 -19.59 22.80
CA SER A 75 -38.66 -18.67 22.83
C SER A 75 -38.40 -18.07 24.21
N PHE A 76 -37.14 -17.99 24.65
CA PHE A 76 -36.76 -17.45 25.97
C PHE A 76 -37.32 -16.04 26.27
N PHE A 77 -37.55 -15.26 25.20
CA PHE A 77 -38.14 -13.93 25.24
C PHE A 77 -39.35 -13.84 24.32
N SER A 78 -40.32 -13.01 24.67
CA SER A 78 -41.37 -12.56 23.73
C SER A 78 -40.83 -11.53 22.75
N GLU A 79 -41.38 -11.51 21.54
CA GLU A 79 -41.05 -10.51 20.52
C GLU A 79 -41.25 -9.07 21.01
N LEU A 80 -42.31 -8.82 21.77
CA LEU A 80 -42.58 -7.52 22.39
C LEU A 80 -41.46 -7.11 23.35
N THR A 81 -40.96 -8.04 24.17
CA THR A 81 -39.85 -7.76 25.09
C THR A 81 -38.57 -7.46 24.33
N LEU A 82 -38.25 -8.22 23.27
CA LEU A 82 -37.08 -7.96 22.43
C LEU A 82 -37.16 -6.59 21.74
N ARG A 83 -38.34 -6.20 21.22
CA ARG A 83 -38.57 -4.87 20.61
C ARG A 83 -38.45 -3.74 21.62
N ASN A 84 -38.94 -3.92 22.85
CA ASN A 84 -38.80 -2.92 23.92
C ASN A 84 -37.32 -2.74 24.31
N ILE A 85 -36.57 -3.84 24.43
CA ILE A 85 -35.13 -3.78 24.70
C ILE A 85 -34.41 -3.07 23.56
N PHE A 86 -34.75 -3.38 22.30
CA PHE A 86 -34.17 -2.72 21.13
C PHE A 86 -34.42 -1.20 21.15
N ALA A 87 -35.67 -0.77 21.41
CA ALA A 87 -36.02 0.64 21.51
C ALA A 87 -35.24 1.36 22.62
N ASP A 88 -35.14 0.77 23.82
CA ASP A 88 -34.39 1.32 24.96
C ASP A 88 -32.88 1.44 24.64
N ILE A 89 -32.31 0.51 23.87
CA ILE A 89 -30.91 0.60 23.42
C ILE A 89 -30.74 1.74 22.42
N VAL A 90 -31.58 1.82 21.38
CA VAL A 90 -31.46 2.83 20.31
C VAL A 90 -31.62 4.25 20.87
N GLU A 91 -32.57 4.48 21.77
CA GLU A 91 -32.76 5.77 22.44
C GLU A 91 -31.54 6.15 23.31
N SER A 92 -30.92 5.16 23.94
CA SER A 92 -29.75 5.37 24.80
C SER A 92 -28.42 5.50 24.05
N LEU A 93 -28.37 5.08 22.78
CA LEU A 93 -27.11 4.88 22.04
C LEU A 93 -26.40 6.21 21.72
N GLU A 94 -27.15 7.25 21.38
CA GLU A 94 -26.59 8.58 21.03
C GLU A 94 -25.78 9.20 22.18
N ASN A 95 -26.18 8.90 23.42
CA ASN A 95 -25.60 9.47 24.64
C ASN A 95 -24.66 8.49 25.36
N ALA A 96 -24.35 7.35 24.74
CA ALA A 96 -23.54 6.30 25.36
C ALA A 96 -22.08 6.75 25.56
N GLY A 97 -21.49 6.37 26.69
CA GLY A 97 -20.05 6.54 26.92
C GLY A 97 -19.23 5.46 26.20
N GLU A 98 -17.93 5.71 25.98
CA GLU A 98 -17.02 4.79 25.27
C GLU A 98 -16.96 3.37 25.87
N SER A 99 -17.21 3.22 27.18
CA SER A 99 -17.22 1.91 27.85
C SER A 99 -18.54 1.14 27.69
N SER A 100 -19.68 1.84 27.62
CA SER A 100 -20.99 1.23 27.47
C SER A 100 -21.34 0.92 26.02
N ALA A 101 -20.80 1.71 25.08
CA ALA A 101 -21.04 1.59 23.65
C ALA A 101 -20.82 0.16 23.12
N LEU A 102 -19.73 -0.50 23.55
CA LEU A 102 -19.40 -1.86 23.13
C LEU A 102 -20.51 -2.86 23.50
N TYR A 103 -20.94 -2.87 24.78
CA TYR A 103 -21.96 -3.80 25.27
C TYR A 103 -23.34 -3.52 24.68
N MET A 104 -23.66 -2.24 24.42
CA MET A 104 -24.90 -1.87 23.74
C MET A 104 -24.93 -2.41 22.31
N LEU A 105 -23.85 -2.22 21.54
CA LEU A 105 -23.75 -2.72 20.17
C LEU A 105 -23.74 -4.25 20.10
N ARG A 106 -23.07 -4.93 21.05
CA ARG A 106 -23.17 -6.39 21.21
C ARG A 106 -24.61 -6.84 21.47
N SER A 107 -25.31 -6.15 22.36
CA SER A 107 -26.72 -6.43 22.67
C SER A 107 -27.60 -6.26 21.43
N VAL A 108 -27.43 -5.20 20.64
CA VAL A 108 -28.16 -5.03 19.36
C VAL A 108 -27.93 -6.21 18.42
N ARG A 109 -26.68 -6.63 18.23
CA ARG A 109 -26.34 -7.79 17.39
C ARG A 109 -27.03 -9.07 17.87
N LEU A 110 -27.00 -9.33 19.17
CA LEU A 110 -27.66 -10.50 19.77
C LEU A 110 -29.18 -10.44 19.60
N LEU A 111 -29.79 -9.25 19.76
CA LEU A 111 -31.23 -9.04 19.55
C LEU A 111 -31.64 -9.28 18.11
N LEU A 112 -30.91 -8.73 17.13
CA LEU A 112 -31.19 -8.97 15.71
C LEU A 112 -31.03 -10.45 15.36
N GLY A 113 -30.02 -11.13 15.91
CA GLY A 113 -29.86 -12.57 15.74
C GLY A 113 -31.00 -13.40 16.33
N LEU A 114 -31.58 -12.97 17.46
CA LEU A 114 -32.73 -13.63 18.07
C LEU A 114 -34.04 -13.34 17.32
N LEU A 115 -34.27 -12.08 16.94
CA LEU A 115 -35.48 -11.65 16.20
C LEU A 115 -35.60 -12.31 14.83
N CYS A 116 -34.47 -12.55 14.15
CA CYS A 116 -34.44 -13.13 12.80
C CYS A 116 -34.18 -14.65 12.79
N SER A 117 -34.19 -15.34 13.93
CA SER A 117 -33.99 -16.80 13.99
C SER A 117 -35.30 -17.54 13.73
N ASP A 118 -35.33 -18.40 12.70
CA ASP A 118 -36.45 -19.25 12.26
C ASP A 118 -37.06 -20.15 13.38
N THR A 119 -36.42 -20.21 14.55
CA THR A 119 -36.87 -20.97 15.72
C THR A 119 -38.02 -20.32 16.49
N ILE A 120 -38.35 -19.05 16.24
CA ILE A 120 -39.34 -18.30 17.05
C ILE A 120 -40.76 -18.35 16.45
N SER A 121 -40.95 -18.56 15.15
CA SER A 121 -42.29 -18.90 14.62
C SER A 121 -42.28 -19.53 13.21
N PRO A 122 -43.09 -20.57 12.94
CA PRO A 122 -43.35 -21.00 11.57
C PRO A 122 -44.41 -20.06 10.95
N LYS A 123 -43.99 -19.16 10.06
CA LYS A 123 -44.82 -18.45 9.05
C LYS A 123 -46.29 -18.21 9.43
N ILE A 124 -46.60 -17.45 10.48
CA ILE A 124 -47.92 -16.83 10.68
C ILE A 124 -47.77 -15.45 11.33
N SER A 125 -47.25 -14.47 10.59
CA SER A 125 -47.56 -13.05 10.77
C SER A 125 -47.08 -12.27 9.55
N SER A 126 -47.96 -11.42 9.02
CA SER A 126 -47.81 -10.66 7.77
C SER A 126 -47.18 -9.28 7.98
N ASP A 127 -46.29 -9.13 8.97
CA ASP A 127 -45.50 -7.91 9.20
C ASP A 127 -44.02 -8.29 9.26
N PRO A 128 -43.10 -7.49 8.68
CA PRO A 128 -41.67 -7.79 8.73
C PRO A 128 -41.17 -7.77 10.19
N GLU A 129 -40.50 -8.84 10.60
CA GLU A 129 -39.92 -9.05 11.95
C GLU A 129 -39.01 -7.90 12.41
N VAL A 130 -38.45 -7.11 11.48
CA VAL A 130 -37.77 -5.84 11.73
C VAL A 130 -38.22 -4.82 10.68
N THR A 131 -38.67 -3.63 11.09
CA THR A 131 -39.13 -2.59 10.16
C THR A 131 -37.96 -1.75 9.62
N CYS A 132 -38.10 -1.20 8.40
CA CYS A 132 -37.09 -0.29 7.83
C CYS A 132 -36.82 0.91 8.75
N GLU A 133 -37.86 1.42 9.41
CA GLU A 133 -37.76 2.54 10.37
C GLU A 133 -36.88 2.19 11.58
N MET A 134 -36.98 0.97 12.12
CA MET A 134 -36.12 0.53 13.23
C MET A 134 -34.64 0.51 12.82
N ILE A 135 -34.33 0.04 11.60
CA ILE A 135 -32.96 0.02 11.09
C ILE A 135 -32.48 1.43 10.75
N GLU A 136 -33.35 2.30 10.26
CA GLU A 136 -33.04 3.70 10.01
C GLU A 136 -32.64 4.44 11.29
N GLN A 137 -33.43 4.29 12.36
CA GLN A 137 -33.12 4.86 13.67
C GLN A 137 -31.82 4.28 14.23
N LEU A 138 -31.62 2.97 14.14
CA LEU A 138 -30.39 2.33 14.57
C LEU A 138 -29.18 2.87 13.79
N ALA A 139 -29.26 3.00 12.47
CA ALA A 139 -28.18 3.48 11.62
C ALA A 139 -27.80 4.93 11.95
N HIS A 140 -28.78 5.81 12.14
CA HIS A 140 -28.54 7.22 12.48
C HIS A 140 -27.94 7.38 13.89
N THR A 141 -28.52 6.74 14.90
CA THR A 141 -28.03 6.81 16.29
C THR A 141 -26.63 6.22 16.43
N SER A 142 -26.37 5.09 15.75
CA SER A 142 -25.06 4.43 15.66
C SER A 142 -24.02 5.32 14.97
N TRP A 143 -24.42 6.07 13.93
CA TRP A 143 -23.54 7.00 13.24
C TRP A 143 -23.15 8.19 14.14
N VAL A 144 -24.11 8.76 14.86
CA VAL A 144 -23.85 9.85 15.82
C VAL A 144 -22.88 9.37 16.92
N LEU A 145 -23.07 8.15 17.43
CA LEU A 145 -22.13 7.53 18.37
C LEU A 145 -20.73 7.38 17.78
N HIS A 146 -20.61 6.96 16.53
CA HIS A 146 -19.30 6.81 15.86
C HIS A 146 -18.56 8.15 15.76
N LEU A 147 -19.28 9.23 15.46
CA LEU A 147 -18.71 10.58 15.36
C LEU A 147 -18.34 11.19 16.71
N SER A 148 -19.05 10.85 17.79
CA SER A 148 -18.82 11.41 19.12
C SER A 148 -17.65 10.74 19.88
N CYS A 149 -17.17 9.57 19.42
CA CYS A 149 -16.06 8.85 20.03
C CYS A 149 -14.70 9.48 19.68
N ASN A 150 -14.02 10.05 20.69
CA ASN A 150 -12.72 10.70 20.52
C ASN A 150 -11.58 9.70 20.24
N LYS A 151 -11.63 8.50 20.84
CA LYS A 151 -10.69 7.41 20.58
C LYS A 151 -11.38 6.32 19.78
N ARG A 152 -11.21 6.36 18.45
CA ARG A 152 -11.72 5.38 17.47
C ARG A 152 -11.05 4.00 17.64
N ARG A 153 -11.33 3.33 18.76
CA ARG A 153 -10.80 2.00 19.15
C ARG A 153 -11.34 0.90 18.23
N VAL A 154 -10.59 -0.19 18.09
CA VAL A 154 -10.91 -1.30 17.18
C VAL A 154 -12.19 -2.04 17.60
N ALA A 155 -12.34 -2.39 18.88
CA ALA A 155 -13.47 -3.19 19.35
C ALA A 155 -14.84 -2.51 19.16
N PRO A 156 -15.05 -1.23 19.53
CA PRO A 156 -16.32 -0.54 19.29
C PRO A 156 -16.67 -0.39 17.80
N ILE A 157 -15.67 -0.14 16.93
CA ILE A 157 -15.91 -0.05 15.48
C ILE A 157 -16.33 -1.42 14.92
N ALA A 158 -15.63 -2.49 15.31
CA ALA A 158 -15.98 -3.83 14.87
C ALA A 158 -17.40 -4.24 15.34
N ALA A 159 -17.73 -3.94 16.60
CA ALA A 159 -19.06 -4.18 17.15
C ALA A 159 -20.13 -3.36 16.40
N LEU A 160 -19.87 -2.07 16.14
CA LEU A 160 -20.75 -1.17 15.37
C LEU A 160 -21.11 -1.76 14.01
N LEU A 161 -20.09 -2.20 13.26
CA LEU A 161 -20.27 -2.80 11.94
C LEU A 161 -21.10 -4.07 12.02
N SER A 162 -20.77 -4.98 12.94
CA SER A 162 -21.52 -6.23 13.10
C SER A 162 -22.96 -6.05 13.58
N ALA A 163 -23.26 -4.95 14.28
CA ALA A 163 -24.58 -4.66 14.82
C ALA A 163 -25.49 -3.99 13.78
N VAL A 164 -25.02 -2.92 13.12
CA VAL A 164 -25.80 -2.19 12.11
C VAL A 164 -25.89 -2.99 10.81
N LEU A 165 -24.77 -3.62 10.39
CA LEU A 165 -24.68 -4.42 9.18
C LEU A 165 -24.82 -5.91 9.51
N HIS A 166 -25.93 -6.28 10.16
CA HIS A 166 -26.17 -7.66 10.57
C HIS A 166 -26.53 -8.55 9.35
N GLN A 167 -25.98 -9.77 9.29
CA GLN A 167 -26.16 -10.70 8.17
C GLN A 167 -27.63 -10.99 7.82
N SER A 168 -28.49 -11.11 8.84
CA SER A 168 -29.92 -11.40 8.64
C SER A 168 -30.72 -10.24 8.05
N VAL A 169 -30.26 -9.01 8.25
CA VAL A 169 -30.95 -7.78 7.79
C VAL A 169 -30.41 -7.35 6.43
N PHE A 170 -29.12 -7.58 6.18
CA PHE A 170 -28.43 -7.15 4.96
C PHE A 170 -28.98 -7.78 3.66
N GLY A 171 -29.76 -8.86 3.73
CA GLY A 171 -30.40 -9.45 2.54
C GLY A 171 -31.60 -8.67 2.01
N ASP A 172 -32.20 -7.77 2.80
CA ASP A 172 -33.40 -7.03 2.41
C ASP A 172 -33.08 -5.86 1.45
N LEU A 173 -33.45 -6.03 0.18
CA LEU A 173 -33.19 -5.07 -0.90
C LEU A 173 -33.76 -3.67 -0.61
N ARG A 174 -34.86 -3.57 0.14
CA ARG A 174 -35.51 -2.28 0.47
C ARG A 174 -34.62 -1.36 1.30
N LEU A 175 -33.68 -1.93 2.06
CA LEU A 175 -32.75 -1.17 2.89
C LEU A 175 -31.59 -0.56 2.10
N HIS A 176 -31.43 -0.98 0.84
CA HIS A 176 -30.37 -0.57 -0.08
C HIS A 176 -30.86 0.34 -1.21
N GLU A 177 -32.13 0.21 -1.58
CA GLU A 177 -32.76 1.00 -2.65
C GLU A 177 -32.83 2.48 -2.30
N ALA A 178 -32.62 3.33 -3.30
CA ALA A 178 -32.82 4.77 -3.20
C ALA A 178 -34.19 5.10 -3.81
N ASN A 179 -35.11 5.60 -3.00
CA ASN A 179 -36.34 6.22 -3.51
C ASN A 179 -36.03 7.68 -3.88
N ASP A 180 -36.84 8.30 -4.76
CA ASP A 180 -36.61 9.59 -5.45
C ASP A 180 -36.19 10.81 -4.57
N SER A 181 -36.11 10.68 -3.24
CA SER A 181 -35.57 11.70 -2.33
C SER A 181 -34.78 11.19 -1.11
N GLN A 182 -34.67 9.87 -0.88
CA GLN A 182 -33.95 9.30 0.28
C GLN A 182 -33.22 8.00 -0.09
N LEU A 183 -31.94 7.91 0.28
CA LEU A 183 -31.14 6.69 0.20
C LEU A 183 -31.64 5.69 1.25
N GLY A 184 -31.66 4.40 0.92
CA GLY A 184 -31.97 3.35 1.87
C GLY A 184 -31.07 3.42 3.12
N PRO A 185 -31.57 3.07 4.32
CA PRO A 185 -30.85 3.23 5.58
C PRO A 185 -29.42 2.67 5.59
N LEU A 186 -29.25 1.45 5.05
CA LEU A 186 -27.93 0.80 4.99
C LEU A 186 -27.06 1.40 3.89
N LYS A 187 -27.65 1.86 2.78
CA LYS A 187 -26.93 2.56 1.72
C LYS A 187 -26.37 3.89 2.22
N TRP A 188 -27.19 4.66 2.94
CA TRP A 188 -26.78 5.90 3.58
C TRP A 188 -25.66 5.67 4.60
N PHE A 189 -25.82 4.68 5.49
CA PHE A 189 -24.83 4.37 6.52
C PHE A 189 -23.48 3.96 5.92
N ILE A 190 -23.48 3.06 4.93
CA ILE A 190 -22.24 2.60 4.28
C ILE A 190 -21.54 3.72 3.52
N GLY A 191 -22.29 4.58 2.83
CA GLY A 191 -21.73 5.74 2.14
C GLY A 191 -20.97 6.65 3.12
N ASN A 192 -21.63 7.06 4.20
CA ASN A 192 -21.01 7.91 5.23
C ASN A 192 -19.82 7.23 5.90
N LEU A 193 -19.93 5.94 6.21
CA LEU A 193 -18.87 5.14 6.82
C LEU A 193 -17.61 5.10 5.96
N LEU A 194 -17.75 4.91 4.65
CA LEU A 194 -16.61 4.86 3.73
C LEU A 194 -16.02 6.25 3.47
N ASP A 195 -16.84 7.29 3.42
CA ASP A 195 -16.39 8.68 3.30
C ASP A 195 -15.56 9.12 4.51
N GLU A 196 -16.02 8.84 5.74
CA GLU A 196 -15.20 9.05 6.95
C GLU A 196 -14.00 8.09 6.99
N GLY A 197 -14.18 6.91 6.44
CA GLY A 197 -13.14 5.92 6.26
C GLY A 197 -11.91 6.45 5.51
N VAL A 198 -12.08 7.37 4.56
CA VAL A 198 -10.95 8.03 3.86
C VAL A 198 -10.00 8.72 4.85
N LYS A 199 -10.52 9.22 5.97
CA LYS A 199 -9.74 9.84 7.06
C LYS A 199 -9.23 8.82 8.08
N SER A 200 -9.87 7.66 8.19
CA SER A 200 -9.62 6.63 9.22
C SER A 200 -9.29 5.28 8.60
N PRO A 201 -7.99 4.92 8.46
CA PRO A 201 -7.58 3.64 7.89
C PRO A 201 -8.17 2.44 8.63
N ARG A 202 -8.30 2.51 9.96
CA ARG A 202 -8.92 1.45 10.78
C ARG A 202 -10.37 1.20 10.40
N THR A 203 -11.14 2.26 10.22
CA THR A 203 -12.56 2.16 9.83
C THR A 203 -12.69 1.51 8.47
N ILE A 204 -11.89 1.91 7.47
CA ILE A 204 -11.93 1.27 6.14
C ILE A 204 -11.53 -0.20 6.21
N ARG A 205 -10.51 -0.56 6.98
CA ARG A 205 -10.09 -1.97 7.09
C ARG A 205 -11.22 -2.83 7.64
N LEU A 206 -11.78 -2.47 8.79
CA LEU A 206 -12.85 -3.25 9.41
C LEU A 206 -14.12 -3.24 8.55
N ALA A 207 -14.46 -2.10 7.93
CA ALA A 207 -15.60 -1.99 7.02
C ALA A 207 -15.41 -2.87 5.78
N ALA A 208 -14.24 -2.83 5.15
CA ALA A 208 -13.92 -3.67 3.99
C ALA A 208 -14.06 -5.15 4.36
N LEU A 209 -13.51 -5.58 5.50
CA LEU A 209 -13.59 -6.97 5.97
C LEU A 209 -15.06 -7.44 6.05
N HIS A 210 -15.88 -6.67 6.77
CA HIS A 210 -17.25 -7.07 7.05
C HIS A 210 -18.14 -6.98 5.80
N LEU A 211 -18.06 -5.87 5.06
CA LEU A 211 -18.90 -5.64 3.87
C LEU A 211 -18.62 -6.65 2.77
N THR A 212 -17.37 -6.98 2.53
CA THR A 212 -17.03 -7.97 1.50
C THR A 212 -17.49 -9.37 1.90
N GLY A 213 -17.55 -9.69 3.21
CA GLY A 213 -18.19 -10.93 3.69
C GLY A 213 -19.70 -10.94 3.45
N LEU A 214 -20.37 -9.83 3.72
CA LEU A 214 -21.82 -9.68 3.52
C LEU A 214 -22.22 -9.70 2.03
N TRP A 215 -21.46 -9.03 1.17
CA TRP A 215 -21.68 -9.04 -0.28
C TRP A 215 -21.45 -10.42 -0.90
N LEU A 216 -20.56 -11.23 -0.34
CA LEU A 216 -20.38 -12.62 -0.76
C LEU A 216 -21.62 -13.47 -0.41
N LEU A 217 -22.22 -13.23 0.76
CA LEU A 217 -23.42 -13.92 1.21
C LEU A 217 -24.68 -13.46 0.47
N HIS A 218 -24.74 -12.18 0.07
CA HIS A 218 -25.90 -11.58 -0.59
C HIS A 218 -25.52 -10.83 -1.89
N PRO A 219 -25.14 -11.54 -2.98
CA PRO A 219 -24.61 -10.90 -4.20
C PRO A 219 -25.56 -9.89 -4.85
N LYS A 220 -26.88 -10.07 -4.73
CA LYS A 220 -27.92 -9.18 -5.30
C LYS A 220 -27.81 -7.73 -4.80
N THR A 221 -27.22 -7.51 -3.63
CA THR A 221 -27.05 -6.18 -3.04
C THR A 221 -25.91 -5.39 -3.68
N ILE A 222 -24.93 -6.05 -4.31
CA ILE A 222 -23.71 -5.43 -4.87
C ILE A 222 -24.04 -4.34 -5.90
N LYS A 223 -25.09 -4.52 -6.69
CA LYS A 223 -25.51 -3.55 -7.72
C LYS A 223 -25.74 -2.13 -7.16
N TYR A 224 -26.12 -2.00 -5.88
CA TYR A 224 -26.31 -0.70 -5.25
C TYR A 224 -24.99 -0.06 -4.78
N TYR A 225 -23.88 -0.81 -4.70
CA TYR A 225 -22.62 -0.41 -4.06
C TYR A 225 -21.41 -0.33 -5.02
N ILE A 226 -21.64 -0.21 -6.33
CA ILE A 226 -20.58 -0.14 -7.35
C ILE A 226 -19.60 1.02 -7.10
N LYS A 227 -20.09 2.18 -6.65
CA LYS A 227 -19.24 3.35 -6.34
C LYS A 227 -18.32 3.09 -5.15
N GLU A 228 -18.86 2.46 -4.11
CA GLU A 228 -18.15 2.10 -2.88
C GLU A 228 -17.10 1.00 -3.13
N LEU A 229 -17.47 0.00 -3.93
CA LEU A 229 -16.53 -1.04 -4.38
C LEU A 229 -15.38 -0.46 -5.20
N LYS A 230 -15.66 0.52 -6.06
CA LYS A 230 -14.62 1.26 -6.78
C LYS A 230 -13.70 2.01 -5.82
N LEU A 231 -14.25 2.67 -4.79
CA LEU A 231 -13.45 3.35 -3.76
C LEU A 231 -12.53 2.37 -3.01
N LEU A 232 -13.05 1.22 -2.57
CA LEU A 232 -12.28 0.19 -1.87
C LEU A 232 -11.19 -0.43 -2.76
N SER A 233 -11.50 -0.65 -4.05
CA SER A 233 -10.56 -1.23 -5.03
C SER A 233 -9.42 -0.28 -5.40
N LEU A 234 -9.65 1.02 -5.35
CA LEU A 234 -8.64 2.05 -5.63
C LEU A 234 -8.00 2.61 -4.36
N TYR A 235 -8.45 2.14 -3.19
CA TYR A 235 -7.94 2.59 -1.91
C TYR A 235 -6.46 2.28 -1.77
N GLY A 236 -5.72 3.24 -1.25
CA GLY A 236 -4.34 3.01 -0.82
C GLY A 236 -4.00 4.04 0.22
N SER A 237 -3.93 3.54 1.45
CA SER A 237 -3.68 4.33 2.63
C SER A 237 -2.20 4.39 2.96
N VAL A 238 -1.90 5.23 3.94
CA VAL A 238 -0.61 5.57 4.50
C VAL A 238 -0.23 4.53 5.56
N ALA A 239 0.93 3.91 5.39
CA ALA A 239 1.73 3.18 6.38
C ALA A 239 1.03 2.05 7.18
N PHE A 240 1.87 1.15 7.70
CA PHE A 240 1.47 0.14 8.67
C PHE A 240 0.94 0.84 9.93
N ASP A 241 -0.25 0.44 10.41
CA ASP A 241 -0.86 1.02 11.63
C ASP A 241 -0.46 0.13 12.81
N GLU A 242 0.70 0.46 13.41
CA GLU A 242 1.29 -0.28 14.53
C GLU A 242 0.33 -0.35 15.72
N ASP A 243 -0.38 0.75 15.99
CA ASP A 243 -1.36 0.85 17.06
C ASP A 243 -2.54 -0.11 16.87
N PHE A 244 -2.97 -0.38 15.62
CA PHE A 244 -4.01 -1.37 15.33
C PHE A 244 -3.56 -2.79 15.71
N GLU A 245 -2.31 -3.15 15.38
CA GLU A 245 -1.71 -4.43 15.76
C GLU A 245 -1.51 -4.54 17.27
N ALA A 246 -0.97 -3.49 17.89
CA ALA A 246 -0.80 -3.41 19.33
C ALA A 246 -2.15 -3.62 20.05
N GLU A 247 -3.23 -2.97 19.61
CA GLU A 247 -4.57 -3.14 20.18
C GLU A 247 -5.09 -4.57 20.01
N LEU A 248 -4.86 -5.21 18.85
CA LEU A 248 -5.20 -6.61 18.66
C LEU A 248 -4.36 -7.53 19.57
N SER A 249 -3.06 -7.28 19.74
CA SER A 249 -2.22 -8.12 20.59
C SER A 249 -2.58 -8.00 22.09
N GLU A 250 -2.91 -6.80 22.57
CA GLU A 250 -3.15 -6.52 23.99
C GLU A 250 -4.61 -6.77 24.41
N ASN A 251 -5.59 -6.45 23.56
CA ASN A 251 -7.01 -6.45 23.93
C ASN A 251 -7.75 -7.71 23.41
N HIS A 252 -8.19 -8.56 24.33
CA HIS A 252 -8.98 -9.76 24.00
C HIS A 252 -10.31 -9.42 23.33
N GLU A 253 -11.00 -8.36 23.77
CA GLU A 253 -12.30 -7.98 23.17
C GLU A 253 -12.13 -7.54 21.71
N ALA A 254 -11.07 -6.82 21.39
CA ALA A 254 -10.76 -6.43 20.02
C ALA A 254 -10.52 -7.66 19.13
N ARG A 255 -9.75 -8.64 19.61
CA ARG A 255 -9.53 -9.91 18.88
C ARG A 255 -10.82 -10.66 18.62
N THR A 256 -11.68 -10.78 19.64
CA THR A 256 -12.96 -11.49 19.49
C THR A 256 -13.86 -10.80 18.47
N GLU A 257 -14.00 -9.47 18.55
CA GLU A 257 -14.85 -8.72 17.62
C GLU A 257 -14.33 -8.75 16.18
N VAL A 258 -13.01 -8.58 15.98
CA VAL A 258 -12.43 -8.66 14.62
C VAL A 258 -12.49 -10.07 14.05
N SER A 259 -12.28 -11.10 14.89
CA SER A 259 -12.43 -12.50 14.46
C SER A 259 -13.85 -12.82 14.01
N LEU A 260 -14.87 -12.23 14.62
CA LEU A 260 -16.26 -12.38 14.19
C LEU A 260 -16.52 -11.79 12.80
N LEU A 261 -15.90 -10.65 12.48
CA LEU A 261 -16.00 -10.07 11.13
C LEU A 261 -15.27 -10.91 10.07
N ALA A 262 -14.24 -11.66 10.46
CA ALA A 262 -13.36 -12.41 9.56
C ALA A 262 -13.89 -13.80 9.13
N GLN A 263 -15.02 -14.27 9.67
CA GLN A 263 -15.42 -15.70 9.56
C GLN A 263 -15.81 -16.18 8.15
N SER A 264 -15.90 -15.31 7.13
CA SER A 264 -16.47 -15.66 5.81
C SER A 264 -15.52 -15.56 4.61
N GLN A 265 -14.25 -15.17 4.80
CA GLN A 265 -13.29 -14.99 3.69
C GLN A 265 -12.18 -16.03 3.69
N ASP A 266 -11.42 -16.09 2.59
CA ASP A 266 -10.24 -16.95 2.53
C ASP A 266 -9.31 -16.58 3.68
N SER A 267 -9.26 -17.43 4.71
CA SER A 267 -8.65 -17.11 5.99
C SER A 267 -7.15 -16.86 5.85
N GLU A 268 -6.50 -17.51 4.89
CA GLU A 268 -5.05 -17.43 4.73
C GLU A 268 -4.66 -16.08 4.13
N LEU A 269 -5.27 -15.68 3.00
CA LEU A 269 -5.02 -14.39 2.37
C LEU A 269 -5.52 -13.22 3.23
N THR A 270 -6.66 -13.37 3.88
CA THR A 270 -7.21 -12.32 4.75
C THR A 270 -6.26 -12.07 5.91
N GLN A 271 -5.77 -13.10 6.60
CA GLN A 271 -4.80 -12.95 7.70
C GLN A 271 -3.49 -12.30 7.26
N VAL A 272 -2.94 -12.69 6.10
CA VAL A 272 -1.67 -12.12 5.60
C VAL A 272 -1.78 -10.62 5.33
N PHE A 273 -2.93 -10.17 4.81
CA PHE A 273 -3.10 -8.78 4.39
C PHE A 273 -3.86 -7.89 5.37
N ILE A 274 -4.47 -8.41 6.44
CA ILE A 274 -5.26 -7.65 7.45
C ILE A 274 -4.52 -6.39 7.92
N ASN A 275 -3.21 -6.49 8.16
CA ASN A 275 -2.40 -5.38 8.68
C ASN A 275 -1.71 -4.54 7.59
N THR A 276 -2.01 -4.79 6.31
CA THR A 276 -1.33 -4.11 5.18
C THR A 276 -2.18 -3.00 4.57
N GLU A 277 -1.52 -2.05 3.92
CA GLU A 277 -2.18 -1.01 3.11
C GLU A 277 -2.98 -1.56 1.90
N LEU A 278 -2.76 -2.83 1.56
CA LEU A 278 -3.42 -3.53 0.46
C LEU A 278 -4.76 -4.13 0.87
N TYR A 279 -5.08 -4.14 2.16
CA TYR A 279 -6.16 -4.94 2.71
C TYR A 279 -7.50 -4.76 2.00
N ALA A 280 -8.00 -3.52 1.92
CA ALA A 280 -9.29 -3.23 1.28
C ALA A 280 -9.35 -3.75 -0.17
N ARG A 281 -8.23 -3.67 -0.90
CA ARG A 281 -8.13 -4.18 -2.27
C ARG A 281 -8.12 -5.71 -2.31
N VAL A 282 -7.37 -6.34 -1.43
CA VAL A 282 -7.29 -7.80 -1.32
C VAL A 282 -8.66 -8.38 -0.93
N SER A 283 -9.39 -7.76 0.00
CA SER A 283 -10.74 -8.21 0.38
C SER A 283 -11.71 -8.14 -0.79
N VAL A 284 -11.71 -7.05 -1.56
CA VAL A 284 -12.58 -6.94 -2.76
C VAL A 284 -12.15 -7.93 -3.85
N ALA A 285 -10.84 -8.12 -4.03
CA ALA A 285 -10.29 -9.11 -4.96
C ALA A 285 -10.72 -10.54 -4.61
N VAL A 286 -10.62 -10.93 -3.34
CA VAL A 286 -11.04 -12.24 -2.84
C VAL A 286 -12.56 -12.41 -2.96
N LEU A 287 -13.34 -11.36 -2.68
CA LEU A 287 -14.79 -11.35 -2.92
C LEU A 287 -15.12 -11.71 -4.38
N PHE A 288 -14.60 -10.96 -5.35
CA PHE A 288 -14.92 -11.21 -6.76
C PHE A 288 -14.36 -12.53 -7.28
N PHE A 289 -13.22 -12.99 -6.76
CA PHE A 289 -12.71 -14.32 -7.08
C PHE A 289 -13.63 -15.44 -6.57
N LYS A 290 -14.13 -15.33 -5.33
CA LYS A 290 -15.11 -16.29 -4.80
C LYS A 290 -16.46 -16.22 -5.53
N LEU A 291 -16.93 -15.02 -5.88
CA LEU A 291 -18.14 -14.84 -6.70
C LEU A 291 -17.99 -15.48 -8.09
N ALA A 292 -16.80 -15.41 -8.70
CA ALA A 292 -16.52 -16.07 -9.97
C ALA A 292 -16.59 -17.60 -9.84
N ASN A 293 -16.08 -18.17 -8.75
CA ASN A 293 -16.23 -19.60 -8.47
C ASN A 293 -17.70 -19.99 -8.28
N LEU A 294 -18.47 -19.20 -7.53
CA LEU A 294 -19.92 -19.39 -7.37
C LEU A 294 -20.71 -19.28 -8.70
N ALA A 295 -20.26 -18.44 -9.62
CA ALA A 295 -20.85 -18.34 -10.96
C ALA A 295 -20.50 -19.53 -11.86
N ASN A 296 -19.33 -20.17 -11.64
CA ASN A 296 -18.89 -21.33 -12.40
C ASN A 296 -19.52 -22.65 -11.92
N ASP A 297 -19.80 -22.77 -10.62
CA ASP A 297 -20.50 -23.92 -10.03
C ASP A 297 -21.99 -23.91 -10.40
N ARG A 298 -22.31 -24.29 -11.65
CA ARG A 298 -23.69 -24.37 -12.20
C ARG A 298 -24.56 -25.50 -11.59
N GLY A 299 -24.27 -25.90 -10.36
CA GLY A 299 -24.73 -27.15 -9.74
C GLY A 299 -26.07 -27.09 -8.99
N HIS A 300 -26.42 -26.01 -8.28
CA HIS A 300 -27.70 -25.93 -7.56
C HIS A 300 -28.15 -24.48 -7.28
N ASN A 301 -29.38 -24.15 -7.69
CA ASN A 301 -30.19 -22.93 -7.45
C ASN A 301 -29.71 -21.60 -8.08
N ASN A 302 -30.60 -21.04 -8.92
CA ASN A 302 -30.29 -20.31 -10.16
C ASN A 302 -30.34 -18.76 -10.12
N GLU A 303 -30.51 -18.11 -8.97
CA GLU A 303 -30.63 -16.63 -8.92
C GLU A 303 -29.39 -15.93 -8.34
N GLU A 304 -28.72 -16.52 -7.36
CA GLU A 304 -27.56 -15.91 -6.71
C GLU A 304 -26.31 -16.00 -7.59
N SER A 305 -26.09 -17.13 -8.27
CA SER A 305 -25.01 -17.27 -9.25
C SER A 305 -25.18 -16.33 -10.44
N LEU A 306 -26.41 -16.11 -10.90
CA LEU A 306 -26.70 -15.14 -11.97
C LEU A 306 -26.47 -13.71 -11.48
N ALA A 307 -26.95 -13.38 -10.28
CA ALA A 307 -26.69 -12.08 -9.68
C ALA A 307 -25.19 -11.81 -9.46
N ALA A 308 -24.42 -12.83 -9.05
CA ALA A 308 -22.97 -12.74 -8.92
C ALA A 308 -22.29 -12.46 -10.27
N LEU A 309 -22.73 -13.15 -11.33
CA LEU A 309 -22.25 -12.93 -12.69
C LEU A 309 -22.57 -11.52 -13.18
N ASP A 310 -23.81 -11.08 -13.06
CA ASP A 310 -24.27 -9.75 -13.50
C ASP A 310 -23.55 -8.63 -12.74
N CYS A 311 -23.39 -8.76 -11.43
CA CYS A 311 -22.67 -7.78 -10.61
C CYS A 311 -21.19 -7.71 -10.98
N GLY A 312 -20.56 -8.85 -11.26
CA GLY A 312 -19.17 -8.89 -11.75
C GLY A 312 -19.00 -8.21 -13.11
N LYS A 313 -19.93 -8.43 -14.04
CA LYS A 313 -19.96 -7.75 -15.35
C LYS A 313 -20.13 -6.24 -15.21
N MET A 314 -21.11 -5.80 -14.42
CA MET A 314 -21.34 -4.37 -14.16
C MET A 314 -20.11 -3.69 -13.57
N PHE A 315 -19.46 -4.32 -12.58
CA PHE A 315 -18.28 -3.75 -11.94
C PHE A 315 -17.06 -3.71 -12.88
N LEU A 316 -16.87 -4.75 -13.70
CA LEU A 316 -15.84 -4.77 -14.73
C LEU A 316 -16.01 -3.64 -15.74
N LEU A 317 -17.22 -3.45 -16.28
CA LEU A 317 -17.51 -2.38 -17.24
C LEU A 317 -17.31 -0.99 -16.63
N GLU A 318 -17.75 -0.77 -15.39
CA GLU A 318 -17.51 0.49 -14.67
C GLU A 318 -16.01 0.77 -14.50
N LEU A 319 -15.19 -0.23 -14.15
CA LEU A 319 -13.75 -0.04 -14.01
C LEU A 319 -13.04 0.19 -15.35
N LEU A 320 -13.50 -0.45 -16.43
CA LEU A 320 -12.99 -0.22 -17.78
C LEU A 320 -13.37 1.18 -18.29
N ASP A 321 -14.62 1.59 -18.13
CA ASP A 321 -15.07 2.95 -18.43
C ASP A 321 -14.23 3.97 -17.64
N PHE A 322 -14.03 3.74 -16.35
CA PHE A 322 -13.19 4.57 -15.51
C PHE A 322 -11.73 4.61 -15.99
N ALA A 323 -11.16 3.49 -16.43
CA ALA A 323 -9.80 3.44 -16.99
C ALA A 323 -9.67 4.22 -18.32
N VAL A 324 -10.75 4.30 -19.11
CA VAL A 324 -10.78 4.97 -20.42
C VAL A 324 -11.13 6.46 -20.29
N ASN A 325 -12.09 6.83 -19.46
CA ASN A 325 -12.72 8.15 -19.47
C ASN A 325 -12.32 9.06 -18.30
N ASP A 326 -11.78 8.51 -17.21
CA ASP A 326 -11.39 9.34 -16.05
C ASP A 326 -10.20 10.26 -16.34
N LYS A 327 -10.22 11.47 -15.77
CA LYS A 327 -9.18 12.49 -15.99
C LYS A 327 -7.80 12.06 -15.50
N ASP A 328 -7.73 11.30 -14.41
CA ASP A 328 -6.47 10.82 -13.86
C ASP A 328 -6.02 9.55 -14.59
N LEU A 329 -6.89 8.55 -14.76
CA LEU A 329 -6.52 7.27 -15.37
C LEU A 329 -6.31 7.35 -16.88
N ALA A 330 -6.99 8.25 -17.59
CA ALA A 330 -6.77 8.46 -19.02
C ALA A 330 -5.45 9.20 -19.32
N LYS A 331 -4.81 9.79 -18.31
CA LYS A 331 -3.59 10.59 -18.48
C LYS A 331 -2.44 9.75 -19.03
N GLU A 332 -1.90 10.13 -20.19
CA GLU A 332 -0.75 9.44 -20.80
C GLU A 332 0.60 9.80 -20.15
N LEU A 333 0.72 11.02 -19.61
CA LEU A 333 1.97 11.53 -19.05
C LEU A 333 1.89 11.62 -17.53
N TYR A 334 2.60 10.72 -16.85
CA TYR A 334 2.68 10.68 -15.39
C TYR A 334 4.02 10.10 -14.93
N LYS A 335 4.43 10.44 -13.72
CA LYS A 335 5.70 9.97 -13.14
C LYS A 335 5.55 8.60 -12.49
N LYS A 336 6.60 7.78 -12.53
CA LYS A 336 6.71 6.55 -11.74
C LYS A 336 6.43 6.89 -10.26
N TYR A 337 5.67 6.02 -9.59
CA TYR A 337 5.23 6.19 -8.20
C TYR A 337 4.34 7.40 -7.89
N SER A 338 3.84 8.14 -8.88
CA SER A 338 2.85 9.21 -8.66
C SER A 338 1.49 8.65 -8.20
N ALA A 339 0.62 9.50 -7.65
CA ALA A 339 -0.74 9.11 -7.28
C ALA A 339 -1.54 8.54 -8.47
N VAL A 340 -1.36 9.11 -9.66
CA VAL A 340 -1.95 8.62 -10.91
C VAL A 340 -1.40 7.23 -11.27
N HIS A 341 -0.08 7.04 -11.17
CA HIS A 341 0.53 5.72 -11.44
C HIS A 341 -0.05 4.64 -10.53
N ARG A 342 -0.11 4.91 -9.22
CA ARG A 342 -0.70 4.02 -8.21
C ARG A 342 -2.15 3.69 -8.54
N ARG A 343 -2.99 4.69 -8.80
CA ARG A 343 -4.40 4.49 -9.15
C ARG A 343 -4.57 3.60 -10.39
N LYS A 344 -3.75 3.81 -11.44
CA LYS A 344 -3.76 2.96 -12.64
C LYS A 344 -3.39 1.51 -12.33
N VAL A 345 -2.31 1.28 -11.58
CA VAL A 345 -1.90 -0.06 -11.15
C VAL A 345 -3.02 -0.76 -10.38
N ARG A 346 -3.61 -0.09 -9.38
CA ARG A 346 -4.71 -0.61 -8.57
C ARG A 346 -5.93 -1.00 -9.40
N ALA A 347 -6.31 -0.13 -10.35
CA ALA A 347 -7.43 -0.40 -11.24
C ALA A 347 -7.17 -1.66 -12.08
N TRP A 348 -5.99 -1.76 -12.70
CA TRP A 348 -5.65 -2.89 -13.57
C TRP A 348 -5.43 -4.20 -12.80
N GLN A 349 -4.93 -4.15 -11.56
CA GLN A 349 -4.90 -5.32 -10.66
C GLN A 349 -6.31 -5.88 -10.44
N MET A 350 -7.29 -5.02 -10.18
CA MET A 350 -8.68 -5.45 -9.98
C MET A 350 -9.32 -5.96 -11.29
N ILE A 351 -9.08 -5.28 -12.41
CA ILE A 351 -9.57 -5.69 -13.73
C ILE A 351 -9.05 -7.09 -14.10
N CYS A 352 -7.78 -7.42 -13.79
CA CYS A 352 -7.22 -8.75 -14.03
C CYS A 352 -8.02 -9.87 -13.34
N ILE A 353 -8.45 -9.65 -12.09
CA ILE A 353 -9.23 -10.63 -11.31
C ILE A 353 -10.64 -10.77 -11.87
N LEU A 354 -11.21 -9.67 -12.35
CA LEU A 354 -12.54 -9.63 -12.97
C LEU A 354 -12.60 -10.25 -14.38
N SER A 355 -11.47 -10.69 -14.94
CA SER A 355 -11.43 -11.40 -16.24
C SER A 355 -12.35 -12.62 -16.29
N HIS A 356 -12.63 -13.24 -15.15
CA HIS A 356 -13.54 -14.38 -15.04
C HIS A 356 -14.98 -14.06 -15.46
N PHE A 357 -15.40 -12.79 -15.39
CA PHE A 357 -16.76 -12.37 -15.72
C PHE A 357 -16.95 -11.99 -17.20
N VAL A 358 -15.89 -12.07 -18.02
CA VAL A 358 -16.00 -11.79 -19.46
C VAL A 358 -16.73 -12.93 -20.16
N GLU A 359 -17.94 -12.63 -20.63
CA GLU A 359 -18.80 -13.49 -21.44
C GLU A 359 -19.04 -12.89 -22.83
N LYS A 360 -19.71 -13.66 -23.71
CA LYS A 360 -19.93 -13.30 -25.13
C LYS A 360 -20.75 -12.03 -25.34
N ASP A 361 -21.56 -11.64 -24.36
CA ASP A 361 -22.41 -10.45 -24.40
C ASP A 361 -21.61 -9.15 -24.25
N ILE A 362 -20.58 -9.13 -23.39
CA ILE A 362 -19.79 -7.94 -23.08
C ILE A 362 -18.41 -7.91 -23.77
N VAL A 363 -17.97 -9.01 -24.40
CA VAL A 363 -16.61 -9.14 -24.92
C VAL A 363 -16.24 -8.07 -25.97
N GLU A 364 -17.19 -7.64 -26.81
CA GLU A 364 -16.95 -6.60 -27.82
C GLU A 364 -16.69 -5.23 -27.16
N GLU A 365 -17.47 -4.87 -26.16
CA GLU A 365 -17.29 -3.64 -25.39
C GLU A 365 -15.97 -3.67 -24.60
N VAL A 366 -15.68 -4.79 -23.95
CA VAL A 366 -14.43 -5.00 -23.20
C VAL A 366 -13.22 -4.88 -24.12
N THR A 367 -13.22 -5.54 -25.28
CA THR A 367 -12.09 -5.49 -26.22
C THR A 367 -11.91 -4.10 -26.84
N SER A 368 -13.00 -3.39 -27.15
CA SER A 368 -12.93 -1.99 -27.60
C SER A 368 -12.22 -1.08 -26.58
N ASN A 369 -12.64 -1.15 -25.31
CA ASN A 369 -12.01 -0.38 -24.22
C ASN A 369 -10.54 -0.77 -24.00
N LEU A 370 -10.23 -2.07 -24.12
CA LEU A 370 -8.86 -2.56 -24.00
C LEU A 370 -7.93 -1.99 -25.06
N HIS A 371 -8.35 -2.00 -26.33
CA HIS A 371 -7.53 -1.47 -27.41
C HIS A 371 -7.26 0.03 -27.24
N ILE A 372 -8.23 0.79 -26.74
CA ILE A 372 -8.02 2.20 -26.38
C ILE A 372 -6.93 2.34 -25.31
N CYS A 373 -6.97 1.52 -24.25
CA CYS A 373 -5.98 1.56 -23.17
C CYS A 373 -4.58 1.08 -23.61
N LEU A 374 -4.49 0.06 -24.48
CA LEU A 374 -3.23 -0.46 -25.04
C LEU A 374 -2.56 0.53 -26.01
N TYR A 375 -3.36 1.27 -26.78
CA TYR A 375 -2.86 2.29 -27.69
C TYR A 375 -2.28 3.50 -26.95
N ARG A 376 -2.84 3.84 -25.78
CA ARG A 376 -2.35 4.93 -24.92
C ARG A 376 -0.97 4.64 -24.32
N ASN A 377 -0.22 5.71 -24.08
CA ASN A 377 1.07 5.59 -23.42
C ASN A 377 0.88 5.31 -21.92
N ASN A 378 1.49 4.24 -21.43
CA ASN A 378 1.43 3.80 -20.05
C ASN A 378 2.80 3.28 -19.61
N LEU A 379 3.12 3.41 -18.32
CA LEU A 379 4.37 2.88 -17.76
C LEU A 379 4.37 1.35 -17.81
N PRO A 380 5.57 0.71 -17.89
CA PRO A 380 5.68 -0.74 -18.06
C PRO A 380 4.94 -1.56 -16.99
N ALA A 381 4.93 -1.09 -15.74
CA ALA A 381 4.16 -1.67 -14.62
C ALA A 381 2.65 -1.78 -14.90
N VAL A 382 2.05 -0.78 -15.54
CA VAL A 382 0.62 -0.78 -15.89
C VAL A 382 0.38 -1.64 -17.14
N ARG A 383 1.31 -1.59 -18.10
CA ARG A 383 1.24 -2.38 -19.33
C ARG A 383 1.24 -3.88 -19.08
N GLN A 384 2.00 -4.34 -18.09
CA GLN A 384 2.01 -5.75 -17.72
C GLN A 384 0.61 -6.28 -17.39
N TYR A 385 -0.16 -5.56 -16.56
CA TYR A 385 -1.52 -5.98 -16.20
C TYR A 385 -2.50 -5.86 -17.38
N LEU A 386 -2.36 -4.81 -18.20
CA LEU A 386 -3.10 -4.66 -19.46
C LEU A 386 -2.90 -5.88 -20.37
N GLU A 387 -1.64 -6.22 -20.61
CA GLU A 387 -1.22 -7.35 -21.44
C GLU A 387 -1.73 -8.68 -20.87
N MET A 388 -1.57 -8.91 -19.55
CA MET A 388 -2.07 -10.10 -18.86
C MET A 388 -3.58 -10.28 -19.03
N PHE A 389 -4.36 -9.21 -18.80
CA PHE A 389 -5.80 -9.26 -18.98
C PHE A 389 -6.18 -9.51 -20.44
N THR A 390 -5.51 -8.87 -21.40
CA THR A 390 -5.76 -9.09 -22.83
C THR A 390 -5.44 -10.53 -23.25
N ILE A 391 -4.34 -11.11 -22.77
CA ILE A 391 -4.00 -12.52 -23.03
C ILE A 391 -5.12 -13.42 -22.49
N GLN A 392 -5.60 -13.19 -21.27
CA GLN A 392 -6.70 -13.97 -20.68
C GLN A 392 -7.98 -13.93 -21.51
N VAL A 393 -8.37 -12.74 -21.99
CA VAL A 393 -9.56 -12.58 -22.85
C VAL A 393 -9.38 -13.37 -24.16
N TYR A 394 -8.22 -13.28 -24.82
CA TYR A 394 -8.00 -13.99 -26.08
C TYR A 394 -7.82 -15.50 -25.92
N LEU A 395 -7.25 -15.98 -24.81
CA LEU A 395 -7.21 -17.42 -24.49
C LEU A 395 -8.62 -17.99 -24.29
N ARG A 396 -9.54 -17.19 -23.72
CA ARG A 396 -10.95 -17.56 -23.55
C ARG A 396 -11.76 -17.45 -24.85
N PHE A 397 -11.44 -16.47 -25.71
CA PHE A 397 -12.12 -16.24 -26.98
C PHE A 397 -11.14 -16.25 -28.18
N PRO A 398 -10.64 -17.43 -28.60
CA PRO A 398 -9.59 -17.55 -29.61
C PRO A 398 -9.91 -16.92 -30.97
N MET A 399 -11.19 -16.88 -31.36
CA MET A 399 -11.60 -16.32 -32.66
C MET A 399 -11.26 -14.83 -32.79
N LEU A 400 -11.36 -14.06 -31.71
CA LEU A 400 -11.11 -12.62 -31.70
C LEU A 400 -9.64 -12.26 -31.95
N ALA A 401 -8.71 -13.14 -31.55
CA ALA A 401 -7.28 -12.87 -31.68
C ALA A 401 -6.87 -12.65 -33.15
N LYS A 402 -7.42 -13.44 -34.07
CA LYS A 402 -7.15 -13.29 -35.51
C LYS A 402 -7.76 -11.99 -36.05
N GLU A 403 -9.04 -11.77 -35.75
CA GLU A 403 -9.83 -10.67 -36.31
C GLU A 403 -9.33 -9.29 -35.85
N GLN A 404 -8.86 -9.19 -34.60
CA GLN A 404 -8.44 -7.92 -34.01
C GLN A 404 -6.93 -7.67 -34.12
N LEU A 405 -6.06 -8.68 -33.96
CA LEU A 405 -4.60 -8.44 -33.92
C LEU A 405 -3.98 -8.30 -35.32
N ILE A 406 -4.44 -9.06 -36.32
CA ILE A 406 -3.86 -9.02 -37.66
C ILE A 406 -3.98 -7.62 -38.30
N PRO A 407 -5.13 -6.93 -38.27
CA PRO A 407 -5.24 -5.57 -38.79
C PRO A 407 -4.27 -4.60 -38.10
N ILE A 408 -4.03 -4.77 -36.80
CA ILE A 408 -3.12 -3.91 -36.01
C ILE A 408 -1.67 -4.11 -36.46
N PHE A 409 -1.23 -5.34 -36.73
CA PHE A 409 0.12 -5.60 -37.22
C PHE A 409 0.37 -5.09 -38.65
N HIS A 410 -0.68 -4.95 -39.46
CA HIS A 410 -0.59 -4.36 -40.79
C HIS A 410 -0.71 -2.83 -40.81
N ASP A 411 -1.20 -2.21 -39.73
CA ASP A 411 -1.27 -0.75 -39.62
C ASP A 411 0.10 -0.15 -39.34
N GLN A 412 0.65 0.53 -40.34
CA GLN A 412 1.96 1.18 -40.30
C GLN A 412 2.02 2.40 -39.35
N ASN A 413 0.87 2.94 -38.93
CA ASN A 413 0.80 4.12 -38.06
C ASN A 413 0.74 3.78 -36.57
N THR A 414 0.79 2.49 -36.22
CA THR A 414 0.75 2.05 -34.83
C THR A 414 2.02 2.45 -34.07
N ARG A 415 1.83 2.93 -32.84
CA ARG A 415 2.96 3.38 -32.00
C ARG A 415 3.85 2.17 -31.65
N PRO A 416 5.20 2.27 -31.73
CA PRO A 416 6.10 1.15 -31.43
C PRO A 416 5.92 0.55 -30.02
N GLN A 417 5.54 1.38 -29.05
CA GLN A 417 5.24 0.93 -27.69
C GLN A 417 3.99 0.03 -27.67
N ALA A 418 2.89 0.45 -28.31
CA ALA A 418 1.68 -0.36 -28.43
C ALA A 418 1.94 -1.66 -29.19
N LEU A 419 2.68 -1.59 -30.31
CA LEU A 419 3.12 -2.77 -31.07
C LEU A 419 3.91 -3.77 -30.21
N SER A 420 4.79 -3.29 -29.33
CA SER A 420 5.56 -4.16 -28.43
C SER A 420 4.61 -4.98 -27.53
N SER A 421 3.59 -4.35 -26.95
CA SER A 421 2.56 -5.04 -26.16
C SER A 421 1.75 -6.04 -26.99
N TYR A 422 1.36 -5.69 -28.22
CA TYR A 422 0.64 -6.63 -29.09
C TYR A 422 1.49 -7.84 -29.49
N VAL A 423 2.80 -7.65 -29.73
CA VAL A 423 3.73 -8.77 -29.97
C VAL A 423 3.85 -9.65 -28.73
N PHE A 424 3.90 -9.08 -27.52
CA PHE A 424 3.88 -9.85 -26.27
C PHE A 424 2.60 -10.68 -26.13
N ILE A 425 1.45 -10.06 -26.36
CA ILE A 425 0.14 -10.69 -26.28
C ILE A 425 0.07 -11.86 -27.27
N ALA A 426 0.43 -11.64 -28.53
CA ALA A 426 0.41 -12.68 -29.55
C ALA A 426 1.36 -13.84 -29.25
N ALA A 427 2.57 -13.57 -28.77
CA ALA A 427 3.53 -14.62 -28.39
C ALA A 427 2.98 -15.52 -27.26
N ASN A 428 2.36 -14.93 -26.23
CA ASN A 428 1.79 -15.69 -25.12
C ASN A 428 0.51 -16.45 -25.50
N ILE A 429 -0.34 -15.89 -26.37
CA ILE A 429 -1.52 -16.61 -26.90
C ILE A 429 -1.09 -17.85 -27.69
N ILE A 430 -0.05 -17.73 -28.52
CA ILE A 430 0.49 -18.86 -29.28
C ILE A 430 1.02 -19.94 -28.33
N VAL A 431 1.78 -19.57 -27.30
CA VAL A 431 2.43 -20.53 -26.39
C VAL A 431 1.44 -21.20 -25.44
N HIS A 432 0.45 -20.47 -24.90
CA HIS A 432 -0.44 -20.93 -23.83
C HIS A 432 -1.83 -21.35 -24.31
N ALA A 433 -2.08 -21.45 -25.62
CA ALA A 433 -3.32 -21.99 -26.14
C ALA A 433 -3.52 -23.45 -25.69
N SER A 434 -4.61 -23.72 -24.96
CA SER A 434 -4.87 -25.02 -24.33
C SER A 434 -5.06 -26.17 -25.33
N GLU A 435 -5.60 -25.89 -26.52
CA GLU A 435 -5.85 -26.89 -27.55
C GLU A 435 -4.76 -26.86 -28.64
N PRO A 436 -4.11 -28.00 -28.97
CA PRO A 436 -3.05 -28.05 -29.99
C PRO A 436 -3.50 -27.57 -31.38
N GLN A 437 -4.77 -27.78 -31.75
CA GLN A 437 -5.33 -27.32 -33.02
C GLN A 437 -5.43 -25.78 -33.08
N ILE A 438 -5.89 -25.16 -31.99
CA ILE A 438 -6.00 -23.71 -31.85
C ILE A 438 -4.60 -23.08 -31.79
N GLN A 439 -3.68 -23.70 -31.05
CA GLN A 439 -2.28 -23.30 -31.01
C GLN A 439 -1.64 -23.26 -32.40
N ARG A 440 -1.86 -24.29 -33.22
CA ARG A 440 -1.35 -24.34 -34.60
C ARG A 440 -1.97 -23.26 -35.48
N LYS A 441 -3.27 -23.01 -35.34
CA LYS A 441 -3.98 -21.94 -36.06
C LYS A 441 -3.41 -20.57 -35.70
N HIS A 442 -3.21 -20.29 -34.42
CA HIS A 442 -2.59 -19.05 -33.96
C HIS A 442 -1.15 -18.89 -34.43
N LEU A 443 -0.36 -19.96 -34.41
CA LEU A 443 1.00 -19.91 -34.93
C LEU A 443 1.04 -19.51 -36.41
N ASN A 444 0.19 -20.12 -37.23
CA ASN A 444 0.12 -19.82 -38.66
C ASN A 444 -0.44 -18.42 -38.95
N ASP A 445 -1.40 -17.95 -38.18
CA ASP A 445 -2.08 -16.67 -38.41
C ASP A 445 -1.29 -15.46 -37.84
N LEU A 446 -0.66 -15.61 -36.66
CA LEU A 446 -0.06 -14.50 -35.91
C LEU A 446 1.46 -14.39 -36.04
N LEU A 447 2.19 -15.48 -36.27
CA LEU A 447 3.65 -15.40 -36.39
C LEU A 447 4.10 -14.64 -37.65
N PRO A 448 3.53 -14.87 -38.86
CA PRO A 448 4.01 -14.18 -40.06
C PRO A 448 3.92 -12.64 -39.99
N PRO A 449 2.82 -12.03 -39.49
CA PRO A 449 2.76 -10.57 -39.28
C PRO A 449 3.77 -10.02 -38.26
N ILE A 450 4.30 -10.84 -37.35
CA ILE A 450 5.26 -10.42 -36.32
C ILE A 450 6.70 -10.41 -36.85
N ILE A 451 7.03 -11.29 -37.80
CA ILE A 451 8.39 -11.44 -38.35
C ILE A 451 9.01 -10.12 -38.84
N PRO A 452 8.30 -9.22 -39.56
CA PRO A 452 8.85 -7.94 -39.99
C PRO A 452 9.39 -7.06 -38.85
N PHE A 453 8.88 -7.21 -37.62
CA PHE A 453 9.34 -6.42 -36.48
C PHE A 453 10.71 -6.85 -35.95
N LEU A 454 11.21 -8.04 -36.34
CA LEU A 454 12.58 -8.48 -36.06
C LEU A 454 13.64 -7.58 -36.69
N THR A 455 13.26 -6.82 -37.72
CA THR A 455 14.12 -5.87 -38.43
C THR A 455 13.69 -4.42 -38.20
N SER A 456 12.84 -4.14 -37.21
CA SER A 456 12.39 -2.77 -36.92
C SER A 456 13.56 -1.82 -36.60
N HIS A 457 13.47 -0.58 -37.08
CA HIS A 457 14.41 0.49 -36.71
C HIS A 457 14.29 0.88 -35.23
N HIS A 458 13.13 0.67 -34.62
CA HIS A 458 12.93 0.97 -33.19
C HIS A 458 13.61 -0.10 -32.33
N HIS A 459 14.77 0.24 -31.77
CA HIS A 459 15.64 -0.69 -31.04
C HIS A 459 14.93 -1.52 -29.96
N SER A 460 14.04 -0.92 -29.15
CA SER A 460 13.33 -1.64 -28.09
C SER A 460 12.29 -2.63 -28.63
N LEU A 461 11.59 -2.26 -29.73
CA LEU A 461 10.59 -3.12 -30.35
C LEU A 461 11.31 -4.32 -30.97
N ARG A 462 12.38 -4.05 -31.72
CA ARG A 462 13.22 -5.08 -32.32
C ARG A 462 13.76 -6.08 -31.30
N GLY A 463 14.42 -5.60 -30.23
CA GLY A 463 14.99 -6.47 -29.20
C GLY A 463 13.93 -7.31 -28.50
N PHE A 464 12.76 -6.72 -28.24
CA PHE A 464 11.64 -7.41 -27.62
C PHE A 464 11.01 -8.46 -28.53
N THR A 465 10.82 -8.17 -29.83
CA THR A 465 10.35 -9.14 -30.83
C THR A 465 11.34 -10.30 -30.98
N GLN A 466 12.66 -10.03 -31.03
CA GLN A 466 13.68 -11.07 -31.14
C GLN A 466 13.62 -12.06 -29.97
N LEU A 467 13.44 -11.55 -28.76
CA LEU A 467 13.31 -12.35 -27.55
C LEU A 467 12.05 -13.24 -27.58
N LEU A 468 10.90 -12.67 -27.93
CA LEU A 468 9.62 -13.37 -27.92
C LEU A 468 9.47 -14.37 -29.07
N VAL A 469 9.94 -14.04 -30.28
CA VAL A 469 9.93 -14.98 -31.41
C VAL A 469 10.84 -16.16 -31.11
N HIS A 470 12.00 -15.93 -30.50
CA HIS A 470 12.85 -17.03 -30.02
C HIS A 470 12.10 -17.91 -29.01
N TYR A 471 11.42 -17.33 -28.03
CA TYR A 471 10.66 -18.06 -27.03
C TYR A 471 9.56 -18.94 -27.65
N VAL A 472 8.77 -18.39 -28.59
CA VAL A 472 7.73 -19.13 -29.33
C VAL A 472 8.35 -20.28 -30.13
N LEU A 473 9.38 -20.00 -30.93
CA LEU A 473 10.04 -21.00 -31.75
C LEU A 473 10.67 -22.08 -30.88
N PHE A 474 11.34 -21.73 -29.78
CA PHE A 474 11.99 -22.69 -28.89
C PHE A 474 10.98 -23.65 -28.23
N LYS A 475 9.86 -23.13 -27.71
CA LYS A 475 8.83 -23.98 -27.08
C LYS A 475 8.07 -24.86 -28.07
N LEU A 476 7.77 -24.36 -29.27
CA LEU A 476 6.90 -25.06 -30.22
C LEU A 476 7.65 -25.84 -31.32
N TRP A 477 8.99 -25.73 -31.39
CA TRP A 477 9.81 -26.46 -32.35
C TRP A 477 9.60 -27.98 -32.36
N PRO A 478 9.48 -28.67 -31.19
CA PRO A 478 9.28 -30.12 -31.19
C PRO A 478 7.96 -30.52 -31.85
N ALA A 479 6.89 -29.75 -31.64
CA ALA A 479 5.58 -29.98 -32.26
C ALA A 479 5.60 -29.72 -33.77
N LEU A 480 6.31 -28.68 -34.22
CA LEU A 480 6.50 -28.36 -35.65
C LEU A 480 7.29 -29.43 -36.42
N LYS A 481 8.14 -30.22 -35.74
CA LYS A 481 8.94 -31.29 -36.36
C LYS A 481 8.16 -32.58 -36.61
N ALA A 482 7.13 -32.86 -35.81
CA ALA A 482 6.41 -34.14 -35.82
C ALA A 482 5.40 -34.26 -36.96
N ASP A 483 4.81 -33.13 -37.39
CA ASP A 483 3.71 -33.10 -38.35
C ASP A 483 4.09 -32.23 -39.57
N CYS A 484 4.55 -32.80 -40.70
CA CYS A 484 4.26 -32.30 -42.07
C CYS A 484 5.00 -33.03 -43.21
N SER A 485 4.35 -33.01 -44.38
CA SER A 485 4.71 -33.57 -45.70
C SER A 485 5.81 -32.80 -46.45
N GLU A 486 6.26 -33.34 -47.60
CA GLU A 486 7.45 -32.93 -48.37
C GLU A 486 7.46 -31.46 -48.89
N ASP A 487 6.31 -30.78 -49.04
CA ASP A 487 6.22 -29.44 -49.64
C ASP A 487 6.66 -28.27 -48.73
N ALA A 488 6.70 -28.46 -47.40
CA ALA A 488 7.05 -27.40 -46.43
C ALA A 488 8.58 -27.22 -46.21
N GLN A 489 9.42 -27.68 -47.15
CA GLN A 489 10.88 -27.72 -46.96
C GLN A 489 11.54 -26.33 -46.83
N LEU A 490 11.11 -25.33 -47.60
CA LEU A 490 11.74 -24.00 -47.59
C LEU A 490 11.38 -23.22 -46.32
N GLU A 491 10.09 -23.14 -45.98
CA GLU A 491 9.62 -22.47 -44.76
C GLU A 491 10.28 -23.06 -43.51
N ARG A 492 10.39 -24.39 -43.45
CA ARG A 492 11.07 -25.08 -42.35
C ARG A 492 12.54 -24.72 -42.25
N LYS A 493 13.26 -24.64 -43.37
CA LYS A 493 14.67 -24.21 -43.39
C LYS A 493 14.81 -22.76 -42.91
N CYS A 494 13.97 -21.85 -43.41
CA CYS A 494 13.96 -20.46 -42.99
C CYS A 494 13.69 -20.30 -41.48
N PHE A 495 12.71 -21.02 -40.93
CA PHE A 495 12.42 -20.98 -39.49
C PHE A 495 13.52 -21.65 -38.65
N GLU A 496 14.15 -22.72 -39.15
CA GLU A 496 15.29 -23.35 -38.45
C GLU A 496 16.50 -22.42 -38.43
N ASP A 497 16.84 -21.80 -39.55
CA ASP A 497 17.94 -20.84 -39.65
C ASP A 497 17.68 -19.61 -38.77
N LEU A 498 16.43 -19.11 -38.76
CA LEU A 498 16.02 -18.01 -37.87
C LEU A 498 16.14 -18.41 -36.40
N ARG A 499 15.70 -19.61 -36.03
CA ARG A 499 15.80 -20.14 -34.65
C ARG A 499 17.27 -20.24 -34.23
N ILE A 500 18.12 -20.82 -35.08
CA ILE A 500 19.57 -20.95 -34.83
C ILE A 500 20.20 -19.56 -34.69
N TYR A 501 19.87 -18.61 -35.57
CA TYR A 501 20.37 -17.25 -35.48
C TYR A 501 19.99 -16.59 -34.14
N LEU A 502 18.72 -16.63 -33.77
CA LEU A 502 18.25 -16.06 -32.50
C LEU A 502 18.83 -16.77 -31.26
N ALA A 503 19.20 -18.05 -31.39
CA ALA A 503 19.82 -18.82 -30.32
C ALA A 503 21.31 -18.51 -30.16
N GLU A 504 22.08 -18.48 -31.25
CA GLU A 504 23.54 -18.44 -31.25
C GLU A 504 24.12 -17.04 -31.36
N ASN A 505 23.37 -16.05 -31.87
CA ASN A 505 23.85 -14.68 -31.96
C ASN A 505 24.19 -14.13 -30.56
N ASN A 506 25.41 -13.58 -30.40
CA ASN A 506 25.93 -13.11 -29.12
C ASN A 506 25.04 -12.06 -28.44
N ASP A 507 24.45 -11.15 -29.22
CA ASP A 507 23.57 -10.09 -28.69
C ASP A 507 22.24 -10.66 -28.20
N CYS A 508 21.63 -11.54 -29.00
CA CYS A 508 20.39 -12.23 -28.64
C CYS A 508 20.61 -13.13 -27.41
N LYS A 509 21.74 -13.84 -27.35
CA LYS A 509 22.12 -14.70 -26.22
C LYS A 509 22.33 -13.91 -24.93
N ARG A 510 22.97 -12.74 -25.01
CA ARG A 510 23.16 -11.83 -23.87
C ARG A 510 21.82 -11.30 -23.36
N LEU A 511 20.95 -10.84 -24.26
CA LEU A 511 19.60 -10.39 -23.90
C LEU A 511 18.79 -11.52 -23.25
N ARG A 512 18.81 -12.73 -23.82
CA ARG A 512 18.12 -13.91 -23.26
C ARG A 512 18.62 -14.27 -21.87
N LYS A 513 19.94 -14.35 -21.66
CA LYS A 513 20.52 -14.69 -20.35
C LYS A 513 20.10 -13.71 -19.25
N SER A 514 19.92 -12.45 -19.61
CA SER A 514 19.44 -11.42 -18.67
C SER A 514 17.96 -11.61 -18.30
N MET A 515 17.16 -12.12 -19.24
CA MET A 515 15.69 -12.16 -19.15
C MET A 515 15.09 -13.56 -18.91
N GLU A 516 15.90 -14.63 -18.89
CA GLU A 516 15.47 -16.03 -18.89
C GLU A 516 14.48 -16.37 -17.76
N LYS A 517 14.67 -15.77 -16.57
CA LYS A 517 13.78 -15.96 -15.40
C LYS A 517 12.37 -15.42 -15.60
N PHE A 518 12.15 -14.52 -16.57
CA PHE A 518 10.89 -13.79 -16.76
C PHE A 518 10.11 -14.23 -17.99
N LEU A 519 10.69 -15.05 -18.87
CA LEU A 519 10.01 -15.55 -20.07
C LEU A 519 8.87 -16.51 -19.74
N ASP A 520 9.01 -17.27 -18.65
CA ASP A 520 7.98 -18.15 -18.10
C ASP A 520 7.17 -17.50 -16.97
N ALA A 521 7.28 -16.17 -16.76
CA ALA A 521 6.60 -15.50 -15.65
C ALA A 521 5.07 -15.40 -15.82
N PHE A 522 4.56 -15.63 -17.03
CA PHE A 522 3.11 -15.65 -17.28
C PHE A 522 2.57 -17.08 -17.13
N ASP A 523 1.70 -17.26 -16.15
CA ASP A 523 0.90 -18.48 -15.99
C ASP A 523 -0.59 -18.11 -16.11
N PRO A 524 -1.31 -18.68 -17.09
CA PRO A 524 -2.73 -18.42 -17.28
C PRO A 524 -3.60 -18.74 -16.06
N THR A 525 -3.17 -19.68 -15.22
CA THR A 525 -3.97 -20.15 -14.08
C THR A 525 -3.81 -19.25 -12.86
N THR A 526 -2.63 -18.66 -12.65
CA THR A 526 -2.37 -17.84 -11.46
C THR A 526 -2.65 -16.36 -11.67
N CYS A 527 -2.52 -15.83 -12.90
CA CYS A 527 -2.51 -14.38 -13.12
C CYS A 527 -3.85 -13.67 -12.86
N ALA A 528 -4.95 -14.41 -12.86
CA ALA A 528 -6.29 -13.91 -12.55
C ALA A 528 -6.71 -14.20 -11.08
N THR A 529 -5.84 -14.81 -10.28
CA THR A 529 -6.11 -15.10 -8.86
C THR A 529 -5.59 -13.97 -7.96
N PRO A 530 -6.23 -13.71 -6.80
CA PRO A 530 -5.70 -12.77 -5.82
C PRO A 530 -4.25 -13.07 -5.42
N ALA A 531 -3.91 -14.36 -5.24
CA ALA A 531 -2.54 -14.77 -4.92
C ALA A 531 -1.55 -14.39 -6.04
N GLY A 532 -1.87 -14.65 -7.31
CA GLY A 532 -0.98 -14.28 -8.42
C GLY A 532 -0.80 -12.77 -8.59
N VAL A 533 -1.83 -11.98 -8.29
CA VAL A 533 -1.78 -10.51 -8.38
C VAL A 533 -1.04 -9.88 -7.19
N PHE A 534 -1.17 -10.43 -5.97
CA PHE A 534 -0.65 -9.80 -4.74
C PHE A 534 0.56 -10.51 -4.09
N ASN A 535 0.81 -11.79 -4.33
CA ASN A 535 1.91 -12.56 -3.70
C ASN A 535 3.24 -12.50 -4.46
N ALA A 536 3.30 -11.89 -5.65
CA ALA A 536 4.52 -11.74 -6.45
C ALA A 536 5.52 -10.71 -5.86
N ARG A 537 5.93 -10.88 -4.60
CA ARG A 537 6.99 -10.07 -3.97
C ARG A 537 8.35 -10.57 -4.48
N HIS A 538 8.88 -9.91 -5.51
CA HIS A 538 10.31 -10.05 -5.79
C HIS A 538 11.09 -9.11 -4.86
N GLU A 539 12.09 -9.67 -4.19
CA GLU A 539 12.93 -8.99 -3.20
C GLU A 539 13.58 -7.74 -3.83
N GLY A 540 13.20 -6.56 -3.34
CA GLY A 540 13.91 -5.31 -3.64
C GLY A 540 13.07 -4.07 -3.98
N SER A 541 11.80 -4.21 -4.39
CA SER A 541 10.95 -3.05 -4.73
C SER A 541 9.53 -3.19 -4.15
N GLY A 542 9.33 -2.62 -2.95
CA GLY A 542 8.06 -2.62 -2.21
C GLY A 542 6.95 -1.71 -2.76
N PHE A 543 6.79 -1.60 -4.09
CA PHE A 543 5.74 -0.76 -4.68
C PHE A 543 4.49 -1.57 -5.03
N GLU A 544 3.40 -1.39 -4.28
CA GLU A 544 2.02 -1.89 -4.53
C GLU A 544 1.88 -3.33 -5.05
N CYS A 545 2.82 -4.23 -4.72
CA CYS A 545 2.93 -5.58 -5.29
C CYS A 545 2.94 -5.60 -6.83
N VAL A 546 3.64 -4.66 -7.47
CA VAL A 546 3.83 -4.68 -8.93
C VAL A 546 5.05 -5.53 -9.27
N PRO A 547 4.90 -6.61 -10.05
CA PRO A 547 6.04 -7.32 -10.60
C PRO A 547 6.86 -6.40 -11.51
N VAL A 548 8.16 -6.66 -11.64
CA VAL A 548 8.97 -5.96 -12.62
C VAL A 548 8.58 -6.47 -14.01
N SER A 549 8.14 -5.57 -14.89
CA SER A 549 7.71 -6.01 -16.22
C SER A 549 8.90 -6.35 -17.10
N LEU A 550 8.74 -7.35 -17.97
CA LEU A 550 9.77 -7.77 -18.92
C LEU A 550 10.24 -6.60 -19.79
N MET A 551 9.30 -5.74 -20.21
CA MET A 551 9.62 -4.56 -21.03
C MET A 551 10.50 -3.55 -20.28
N GLU A 552 10.28 -3.33 -18.98
CA GLU A 552 11.12 -2.43 -18.17
C GLU A 552 12.56 -2.92 -18.13
N GLN A 553 12.76 -4.20 -17.87
CA GLN A 553 14.10 -4.79 -17.80
C GLN A 553 14.81 -4.82 -19.16
N VAL A 554 14.07 -5.10 -20.24
CA VAL A 554 14.64 -5.02 -21.60
C VAL A 554 15.06 -3.59 -21.91
N ILE A 555 14.25 -2.59 -21.56
CA ILE A 555 14.61 -1.17 -21.74
C ILE A 555 15.84 -0.81 -20.90
N ASP A 556 15.90 -1.21 -19.64
CA ASP A 556 17.01 -0.93 -18.75
C ASP A 556 18.31 -1.59 -19.24
N PHE A 557 18.25 -2.85 -19.66
CA PHE A 557 19.38 -3.55 -20.27
C PHE A 557 19.86 -2.84 -21.55
N LEU A 558 18.94 -2.49 -22.45
CA LEU A 558 19.29 -1.81 -23.71
C LEU A 558 19.87 -0.41 -23.47
N ASN A 559 19.38 0.31 -22.47
CA ASN A 559 19.93 1.61 -22.07
C ASN A 559 21.33 1.45 -21.46
N GLY A 560 21.55 0.47 -20.58
CA GLY A 560 22.86 0.19 -20.00
C GLY A 560 23.91 -0.12 -21.07
N VAL A 561 23.58 -1.00 -22.04
CA VAL A 561 24.49 -1.31 -23.16
C VAL A 561 24.81 -0.07 -24.01
N ARG A 562 23.85 0.85 -24.16
CA ARG A 562 24.09 2.10 -24.90
C ARG A 562 25.01 3.04 -24.14
N ASP A 563 24.88 3.11 -22.83
CA ASP A 563 25.71 3.99 -22.00
C ASP A 563 27.13 3.43 -21.86
N ASP A 564 27.30 2.11 -21.70
CA ASP A 564 28.60 1.44 -21.77
C ASP A 564 29.34 1.74 -23.09
N LEU A 565 28.60 1.73 -24.20
CA LEU A 565 29.17 2.05 -25.51
C LEU A 565 29.60 3.52 -25.61
N ARG A 566 28.84 4.45 -25.02
CA ARG A 566 29.22 5.87 -24.97
C ARG A 566 30.48 6.08 -24.15
N ASP A 567 30.60 5.39 -23.03
CA ASP A 567 31.78 5.46 -22.17
C ASP A 567 33.01 4.88 -22.88
N SER A 568 32.87 3.76 -23.61
CA SER A 568 33.93 3.22 -24.45
C SER A 568 34.37 4.20 -25.54
N ILE A 569 33.43 4.81 -26.28
CA ILE A 569 33.74 5.78 -27.33
C ILE A 569 34.41 7.04 -26.75
N ALA A 570 33.98 7.50 -25.57
CA ALA A 570 34.60 8.63 -24.89
C ALA A 570 36.05 8.29 -24.47
N ASN A 571 36.29 7.09 -23.96
CA ASN A 571 37.62 6.62 -23.60
C ASN A 571 38.52 6.46 -24.83
N ASP A 572 38.00 5.94 -25.95
CA ASP A 572 38.75 5.81 -27.21
C ASP A 572 39.08 7.19 -27.80
N ALA A 573 38.14 8.14 -27.77
CA ALA A 573 38.39 9.52 -28.21
C ALA A 573 39.42 10.25 -27.34
N MET A 574 39.40 10.03 -26.03
CA MET A 574 40.42 10.54 -25.11
C MET A 574 41.79 9.92 -25.37
N THR A 575 41.83 8.63 -25.71
CA THR A 575 43.06 7.91 -26.06
C THR A 575 43.64 8.44 -27.37
N ILE A 576 42.81 8.64 -28.40
CA ILE A 576 43.21 9.24 -29.69
C ILE A 576 43.73 10.67 -29.52
N ASN A 577 43.08 11.49 -28.68
CA ASN A 577 43.56 12.86 -28.42
C ASN A 577 44.89 12.87 -27.65
N ASN A 578 45.08 11.96 -26.70
CA ASN A 578 46.36 11.84 -25.98
C ASN A 578 47.48 11.34 -26.91
N GLU A 579 47.19 10.43 -27.84
CA GLU A 579 48.14 9.98 -28.87
C GLU A 579 48.49 11.08 -29.87
N ALA A 580 47.50 11.90 -30.29
CA ALA A 580 47.71 13.06 -31.16
C ALA A 580 48.56 14.18 -30.49
N LEU A 581 48.41 14.37 -29.18
CA LEU A 581 49.23 15.30 -28.39
C LEU A 581 50.68 14.81 -28.24
N THR A 582 50.93 13.50 -28.22
CA THR A 582 52.31 12.96 -28.23
C THR A 582 53.00 13.04 -29.59
N ALA A 583 52.25 13.15 -30.70
CA ALA A 583 52.79 13.19 -32.06
C ALA A 583 53.21 14.59 -32.55
N SER A 584 52.82 15.67 -31.86
CA SER A 584 53.13 17.06 -32.27
C SER A 584 54.33 17.70 -31.53
N GLY A 585 55.00 16.95 -30.66
CA GLY A 585 56.16 17.39 -29.88
C GLY A 585 57.51 17.30 -30.61
N ALA A 586 57.62 17.80 -31.84
CA ALA A 586 58.92 18.00 -32.49
C ALA A 586 58.82 19.05 -33.60
N PHE A 587 59.05 20.32 -33.26
CA PHE A 587 59.95 21.24 -33.97
C PHE A 587 59.90 22.64 -33.31
N SER A 588 61.09 23.16 -33.04
CA SER A 588 61.45 24.39 -32.33
C SER A 588 61.36 25.66 -33.19
N GLY A 589 61.16 26.83 -32.57
CA GLY A 589 61.73 28.09 -33.07
C GLY A 589 61.01 29.40 -32.74
N THR A 590 61.50 30.08 -31.70
CA THR A 590 61.84 31.52 -31.60
C THR A 590 60.81 32.68 -31.78
N GLU A 591 60.87 33.56 -30.77
CA GLU A 591 60.71 35.04 -30.73
C GLU A 591 59.37 35.68 -30.26
N GLU A 592 59.53 36.56 -29.26
CA GLU A 592 58.61 37.47 -28.54
C GLU A 592 58.10 38.64 -29.44
N PRO A 593 57.27 39.65 -29.01
CA PRO A 593 56.83 40.06 -27.66
C PRO A 593 55.34 40.54 -27.52
N LEU A 594 55.04 41.05 -26.32
CA LEU A 594 53.82 41.72 -25.81
C LEU A 594 53.32 42.91 -26.66
N ASP A 595 51.99 43.11 -26.84
CA ASP A 595 51.16 44.02 -26.01
C ASP A 595 49.71 44.25 -26.55
N ILE A 596 48.77 44.34 -25.58
CA ILE A 596 47.50 45.09 -25.46
C ILE A 596 46.73 45.57 -26.73
N GLY A 597 45.46 45.16 -26.84
CA GLY A 597 44.34 46.12 -26.93
C GLY A 597 43.60 46.37 -28.25
N THR A 598 42.63 45.49 -28.54
CA THR A 598 41.24 45.77 -28.98
C THR A 598 40.88 46.34 -30.38
N LYS A 599 40.12 45.48 -31.10
CA LYS A 599 38.97 45.73 -32.01
C LYS A 599 39.27 46.49 -33.30
N SER A 600 38.90 46.04 -34.50
CA SER A 600 37.62 45.44 -34.94
C SER A 600 37.75 44.93 -36.38
N GLU A 601 36.88 43.97 -36.75
CA GLU A 601 36.18 43.88 -38.05
C GLU A 601 37.04 43.84 -39.34
N SER A 602 36.87 42.94 -40.30
CA SER A 602 35.67 42.23 -40.73
C SER A 602 36.10 41.39 -41.95
N LEU A 603 35.61 40.17 -42.05
CA LEU A 603 35.02 39.59 -43.27
C LEU A 603 34.43 38.25 -42.82
N LEU A 604 33.15 38.29 -42.43
CA LEU A 604 32.04 37.99 -43.33
C LEU A 604 32.07 36.50 -43.68
N THR A 605 31.37 35.69 -42.88
CA THR A 605 29.97 35.27 -43.13
C THR A 605 29.91 34.19 -44.21
N SER A 606 29.10 33.15 -44.08
CA SER A 606 27.79 33.06 -43.45
C SER A 606 27.50 31.55 -43.32
N LYS A 607 27.01 31.07 -42.18
CA LYS A 607 25.59 31.14 -41.79
C LYS A 607 24.69 30.54 -42.89
N ASP A 608 23.97 29.48 -42.57
CA ASP A 608 22.61 29.64 -42.05
C ASP A 608 22.12 28.26 -41.53
N LEU A 609 21.61 28.20 -40.30
CA LEU A 609 20.20 28.42 -39.95
C LEU A 609 19.32 27.39 -40.67
N ALA A 610 18.74 26.41 -39.98
CA ALA A 610 17.68 26.52 -38.98
C ALA A 610 16.41 25.90 -39.56
N LEU A 611 15.77 25.06 -38.74
CA LEU A 611 14.34 24.77 -38.58
C LEU A 611 14.27 23.40 -37.88
N ASP A 612 14.32 23.33 -36.55
CA ASP A 612 13.23 23.63 -35.61
C ASP A 612 12.09 22.60 -35.73
N PHE A 613 11.96 21.71 -34.73
CA PHE A 613 10.75 21.51 -33.90
C PHE A 613 10.88 20.30 -32.94
N GLN A 614 10.64 20.58 -31.66
CA GLN A 614 10.11 19.74 -30.56
C GLN A 614 11.04 19.07 -29.51
N LYS A 615 10.90 19.65 -28.29
CA LYS A 615 10.62 19.04 -26.95
C LYS A 615 11.78 18.28 -26.26
N LYS A 616 12.06 18.44 -24.95
CA LYS A 616 11.35 19.08 -23.83
C LYS A 616 12.32 19.24 -22.62
N ILE A 617 12.53 20.47 -22.18
CA ILE A 617 12.63 21.02 -20.79
C ILE A 617 13.50 20.23 -19.77
N THR A 618 14.77 20.55 -19.53
CA THR A 618 15.41 21.53 -18.60
C THR A 618 15.03 21.50 -17.12
N LEU A 619 16.06 21.38 -16.28
CA LEU A 619 16.10 21.84 -14.88
C LEU A 619 17.49 22.44 -14.68
N ASN A 620 17.58 23.73 -14.38
CA ASN A 620 18.78 24.31 -13.80
C ASN A 620 18.43 25.51 -12.92
N GLU A 621 19.17 25.55 -11.82
CA GLU A 621 19.23 26.61 -10.83
C GLU A 621 19.58 27.95 -11.48
N HIS A 622 18.79 28.98 -11.18
CA HIS A 622 19.25 30.33 -10.89
C HIS A 622 18.04 31.10 -10.35
N LEU A 623 18.18 31.73 -9.18
CA LEU A 623 17.63 33.06 -8.85
C LEU A 623 17.91 33.36 -7.35
N ARG A 624 19.04 34.01 -7.10
CA ARG A 624 19.12 35.10 -6.13
C ARG A 624 19.47 36.36 -6.91
N GLU A 625 18.91 37.48 -6.43
CA GLU A 625 19.06 38.86 -6.90
C GLU A 625 18.18 39.29 -8.08
N ARG A 626 17.05 39.92 -7.76
CA ARG A 626 16.90 41.36 -8.05
C ARG A 626 15.77 41.97 -7.22
N THR A 627 16.15 43.04 -6.54
CA THR A 627 15.35 44.04 -5.86
C THR A 627 14.49 44.86 -6.83
N ASN A 628 13.32 45.26 -6.33
CA ASN A 628 12.53 46.47 -6.61
C ASN A 628 11.73 46.64 -7.92
N THR A 629 10.52 47.19 -7.71
CA THR A 629 9.57 47.85 -8.65
C THR A 629 8.92 46.90 -9.68
N ASP A 630 7.59 46.75 -9.81
CA ASP A 630 6.48 47.67 -9.60
C ASP A 630 5.14 46.92 -9.38
N SER A 631 4.30 47.56 -8.56
CA SER A 631 2.84 47.60 -8.49
C SER A 631 1.92 46.55 -9.15
N ASN A 632 0.98 46.12 -8.28
CA ASN A 632 -0.46 45.89 -8.49
C ASN A 632 -1.02 44.46 -8.63
N CYS A 633 -1.61 44.06 -7.48
CA CYS A 633 -2.97 43.52 -7.28
C CYS A 633 -3.27 42.06 -7.66
N PHE A 634 -3.51 41.20 -6.65
CA PHE A 634 -4.84 40.65 -6.34
C PHE A 634 -4.89 40.11 -4.90
N GLN A 635 -5.96 40.45 -4.18
CA GLN A 635 -6.19 40.27 -2.75
C GLN A 635 -6.22 38.79 -2.30
N ALA A 636 -5.50 38.47 -1.23
CA ALA A 636 -5.69 37.25 -0.45
C ALA A 636 -6.65 37.51 0.73
N ASN A 637 -7.60 36.60 0.91
CA ASN A 637 -8.74 36.69 1.83
C ASN A 637 -8.31 36.64 3.32
N PRO A 638 -8.70 37.59 4.19
CA PRO A 638 -8.21 37.69 5.58
C PRO A 638 -8.75 36.62 6.55
N LYS A 639 -9.65 35.73 6.11
CA LYS A 639 -10.16 34.61 6.92
C LYS A 639 -9.19 33.43 7.01
N ILE A 640 -8.37 33.19 5.98
CA ILE A 640 -7.43 32.05 5.94
C ILE A 640 -6.22 32.30 6.84
N SER A 641 -5.76 33.55 6.92
CA SER A 641 -4.66 33.96 7.80
C SER A 641 -5.00 33.82 9.29
N ARG A 642 -6.26 34.04 9.69
CA ARG A 642 -6.69 33.83 11.09
C ARG A 642 -6.77 32.36 11.47
N LEU A 643 -7.33 31.51 10.59
CA LEU A 643 -7.40 30.07 10.79
C LEU A 643 -6.01 29.43 10.92
N LEU A 644 -5.03 29.86 10.12
CA LEU A 644 -3.65 29.39 10.24
C LEU A 644 -3.00 29.81 11.57
N SER A 645 -3.27 31.03 12.06
CA SER A 645 -2.74 31.50 13.34
C SER A 645 -3.40 30.89 14.58
N GLU A 646 -4.64 30.39 14.46
CA GLU A 646 -5.34 29.67 15.53
C GLU A 646 -4.90 28.21 15.60
N ILE A 647 -4.65 27.57 14.43
CA ILE A 647 -4.06 26.21 14.35
C ILE A 647 -2.62 26.21 14.91
N GLU A 648 -1.82 27.25 14.63
CA GLU A 648 -0.46 27.37 15.18
C GLU A 648 -0.44 27.58 16.70
N LYS A 649 -1.49 28.19 17.29
CA LYS A 649 -1.60 28.40 18.74
C LYS A 649 -2.11 27.18 19.51
N GLU A 650 -2.90 26.31 18.88
CA GLU A 650 -3.34 25.04 19.50
C GLU A 650 -2.19 24.01 19.58
N ASP A 651 -1.27 24.00 18.61
CA ASP A 651 -0.09 23.13 18.61
C ASP A 651 0.97 23.52 19.68
N GLU A 652 1.07 24.80 20.04
CA GLU A 652 1.97 25.26 21.12
C GLU A 652 1.49 24.84 22.52
N LEU A 653 0.18 24.82 22.77
CA LEU A 653 -0.42 24.42 24.05
C LEU A 653 -0.33 22.90 24.30
N LEU A 654 -0.38 22.09 23.23
CA LEU A 654 -0.20 20.63 23.29
C LEU A 654 1.26 20.23 23.59
N CYS A 655 2.24 21.04 23.18
CA CYS A 655 3.66 20.81 23.47
C CYS A 655 4.02 20.97 24.96
N GLN A 656 3.40 21.91 25.68
CA GLN A 656 3.74 22.16 27.09
C GLN A 656 3.29 21.02 28.03
N SER A 657 2.19 20.33 27.71
CA SER A 657 1.70 19.18 28.49
C SER A 657 2.53 17.90 28.29
N ARG A 658 3.14 17.73 27.10
CA ARG A 658 4.03 16.61 26.76
C ARG A 658 5.40 16.72 27.44
N ILE A 659 5.93 17.92 27.62
CA ILE A 659 7.23 18.15 28.28
C ILE A 659 7.24 17.61 29.72
N ARG A 660 6.15 17.80 30.50
CA ARG A 660 6.04 17.23 31.87
C ARG A 660 5.89 15.71 31.91
N SER A 661 5.38 15.10 30.84
CA SER A 661 5.25 13.65 30.71
C SER A 661 6.58 12.99 30.31
N MET A 662 7.42 13.71 29.55
CA MET A 662 8.73 13.28 29.09
C MET A 662 9.81 13.25 30.20
N GLU A 663 9.67 14.06 31.26
CA GLU A 663 10.58 14.00 32.41
C GLU A 663 10.54 12.65 33.14
N ARG A 664 9.44 11.89 33.03
CA ARG A 664 9.31 10.53 33.59
C ARG A 664 10.05 9.46 32.77
N ILE A 665 10.42 9.72 31.51
CA ILE A 665 11.07 8.75 30.61
C ILE A 665 12.62 8.77 30.73
N ARG A 666 13.18 9.73 31.48
CA ARG A 666 14.65 9.89 31.69
C ARG A 666 15.34 8.74 32.46
N GLY A 667 14.62 7.69 32.86
CA GLY A 667 15.17 6.59 33.67
C GLY A 667 15.99 5.53 32.92
N CYS A 668 16.06 5.54 31.58
CA CYS A 668 16.68 4.46 30.78
C CYS A 668 17.60 4.97 29.64
N GLN A 669 18.38 6.02 29.86
CA GLN A 669 19.41 6.45 28.90
C GLN A 669 20.71 5.66 29.12
N GLN A 670 21.37 5.26 28.03
CA GLN A 670 22.70 4.68 28.09
C GLN A 670 23.72 5.79 28.38
N GLU A 671 24.77 5.54 29.17
CA GLU A 671 25.81 6.53 29.47
C GLU A 671 26.89 6.63 28.35
N LEU A 672 26.44 6.63 27.08
CA LEU A 672 27.28 6.80 25.90
C LEU A 672 27.01 8.16 25.22
N ILE A 673 28.06 8.94 24.99
CA ILE A 673 27.99 10.23 24.28
C ILE A 673 28.75 10.11 22.96
N ILE A 674 28.14 10.55 21.86
CA ILE A 674 28.80 10.57 20.55
C ILE A 674 29.25 11.98 20.20
N VAL A 675 30.52 12.13 19.85
CA VAL A 675 31.13 13.39 19.45
C VAL A 675 31.24 13.44 17.93
N ALA A 676 30.33 14.18 17.31
CA ALA A 676 30.25 14.39 15.86
C ALA A 676 30.61 15.83 15.46
N SER A 677 31.26 16.59 16.36
CA SER A 677 31.68 17.97 16.13
C SER A 677 32.71 18.15 15.00
N LEU A 678 33.32 17.08 14.52
CA LEU A 678 34.24 17.11 13.37
C LEU A 678 33.53 16.89 12.02
N LEU A 679 32.21 16.65 12.00
CA LEU A 679 31.48 16.34 10.77
C LEU A 679 30.84 17.57 10.16
N ASP A 680 31.05 17.77 8.86
CA ASP A 680 30.51 18.94 8.13
C ASP A 680 29.26 18.60 7.27
N ARG A 681 29.02 17.30 7.00
CA ARG A 681 27.91 16.86 6.14
C ARG A 681 26.61 16.69 6.94
N ILE A 682 25.61 17.52 6.60
CA ILE A 682 24.27 17.50 7.22
C ILE A 682 23.61 16.10 7.21
N PRO A 683 23.62 15.32 6.10
CA PRO A 683 23.02 13.99 6.10
C PRO A 683 23.63 13.01 7.11
N ASN A 684 24.93 13.10 7.35
CA ASN A 684 25.62 12.23 8.31
C ASN A 684 25.24 12.60 9.76
N LEU A 685 25.16 13.90 10.05
CA LEU A 685 24.73 14.41 11.35
C LEU A 685 23.27 14.02 11.65
N ALA A 686 22.39 14.14 10.66
CA ALA A 686 20.99 13.75 10.79
C ALA A 686 20.82 12.23 10.93
N GLY A 687 21.59 11.44 10.17
CA GLY A 687 21.65 9.98 10.31
C GLY A 687 22.11 9.55 11.70
N LEU A 688 23.18 10.16 12.21
CA LEU A 688 23.67 9.91 13.57
C LEU A 688 22.65 10.30 14.63
N ALA A 689 21.99 11.47 14.52
CA ALA A 689 20.95 11.88 15.47
C ALA A 689 19.84 10.83 15.59
N ARG A 690 19.40 10.29 14.45
CA ARG A 690 18.42 9.19 14.41
C ARG A 690 18.95 7.92 15.06
N THR A 691 20.17 7.49 14.74
CA THR A 691 20.75 6.28 15.33
C THR A 691 20.94 6.42 16.85
N CYS A 692 21.37 7.59 17.31
CA CYS A 692 21.58 7.85 18.73
C CYS A 692 20.25 7.85 19.53
N GLU A 693 19.17 8.34 18.93
CA GLU A 693 17.82 8.27 19.53
C GLU A 693 17.35 6.82 19.67
N VAL A 694 17.45 6.03 18.58
CA VAL A 694 17.03 4.62 18.55
C VAL A 694 17.72 3.78 19.64
N PHE A 695 19.01 4.00 19.87
CA PHE A 695 19.77 3.30 20.90
C PHE A 695 19.81 4.01 22.26
N LYS A 696 19.06 5.12 22.43
CA LYS A 696 18.99 5.90 23.68
C LYS A 696 20.35 6.35 24.22
N ALA A 697 21.21 6.86 23.34
CA ALA A 697 22.47 7.50 23.74
C ALA A 697 22.21 8.70 24.68
N ALA A 698 23.15 8.99 25.58
CA ALA A 698 23.04 10.11 26.51
C ALA A 698 23.07 11.47 25.80
N GLY A 699 23.73 11.56 24.65
CA GLY A 699 23.73 12.77 23.84
C GLY A 699 24.61 12.70 22.61
N LEU A 700 24.39 13.65 21.71
CA LEU A 700 25.14 13.85 20.47
C LEU A 700 25.75 15.25 20.50
N THR A 701 27.06 15.38 20.29
CA THR A 701 27.70 16.71 20.15
C THR A 701 27.89 17.09 18.69
N VAL A 702 27.65 18.37 18.39
CA VAL A 702 27.76 18.95 17.04
C VAL A 702 28.54 20.26 17.10
N ALA A 703 29.17 20.66 15.99
CA ALA A 703 29.96 21.89 15.95
C ALA A 703 29.12 23.16 16.09
N ASN A 704 27.91 23.15 15.53
CA ASN A 704 27.01 24.30 15.49
C ASN A 704 25.55 23.81 15.54
N THR A 705 24.76 24.32 16.49
CA THR A 705 23.34 23.93 16.65
C THR A 705 22.43 24.49 15.54
N SER A 706 22.89 25.47 14.76
CA SER A 706 22.11 26.03 13.63
C SER A 706 21.73 24.97 12.58
N ILE A 707 22.44 23.84 12.51
CA ILE A 707 22.09 22.71 11.63
C ILE A 707 20.70 22.12 11.91
N LEU A 708 20.16 22.28 13.13
CA LEU A 708 18.85 21.74 13.49
C LEU A 708 17.69 22.45 12.78
N GLN A 709 17.93 23.67 12.30
CA GLN A 709 16.98 24.46 11.52
C GLN A 709 17.06 24.13 10.01
N ASP A 710 18.03 23.33 9.58
CA ASP A 710 18.18 22.97 8.17
C ASP A 710 17.10 21.97 7.73
N LYS A 711 16.51 22.23 6.55
CA LYS A 711 15.42 21.40 5.99
C LYS A 711 15.88 19.99 5.66
N GLN A 712 17.12 19.80 5.21
CA GLN A 712 17.66 18.48 4.92
C GLN A 712 17.91 17.70 6.22
N PHE A 713 18.36 18.39 7.27
CA PHE A 713 18.54 17.77 8.59
C PHE A 713 17.21 17.21 9.11
N GLN A 714 16.17 18.06 9.15
CA GLN A 714 14.83 17.68 9.65
C GLN A 714 14.17 16.55 8.85
N LEU A 715 14.40 16.51 7.53
CA LEU A 715 13.87 15.46 6.67
C LEU A 715 14.48 14.08 7.00
N ILE A 716 15.78 14.04 7.30
CA ILE A 716 16.54 12.79 7.50
C ILE A 716 16.47 12.32 8.96
N SER A 717 16.46 13.25 9.93
CA SER A 717 16.44 12.94 11.36
C SER A 717 15.08 12.41 11.84
N VAL A 718 13.98 12.62 11.08
CA VAL A 718 12.63 12.16 11.41
C VAL A 718 12.25 12.53 12.85
N THR A 719 12.46 13.79 13.24
CA THR A 719 12.20 14.35 14.58
C THR A 719 13.12 13.91 15.72
N ALA A 720 14.15 13.10 15.46
CA ALA A 720 15.08 12.62 16.49
C ALA A 720 15.70 13.74 17.34
N GLU A 721 15.92 14.92 16.76
CA GLU A 721 16.46 16.11 17.45
C GLU A 721 15.60 16.64 18.60
N LYS A 722 14.31 16.27 18.65
CA LYS A 722 13.41 16.63 19.75
C LYS A 722 13.55 15.69 20.95
N TRP A 723 14.14 14.50 20.75
CA TRP A 723 14.17 13.42 21.73
C TRP A 723 15.58 13.17 22.28
N ILE A 724 16.62 13.41 21.48
CA ILE A 724 18.01 13.30 21.92
C ILE A 724 18.59 14.66 22.36
N PRO A 725 19.33 14.73 23.49
CA PRO A 725 20.10 15.92 23.84
C PRO A 725 21.21 16.18 22.82
N ILE A 726 21.09 17.26 22.05
CA ILE A 726 22.13 17.73 21.14
C ILE A 726 22.89 18.88 21.80
N ILE A 727 24.20 18.75 21.91
CA ILE A 727 25.07 19.70 22.62
C ILE A 727 26.03 20.36 21.62
N GLU A 728 26.07 21.69 21.63
CA GLU A 728 27.04 22.43 20.84
C GLU A 728 28.44 22.34 21.46
N VAL A 729 29.39 21.80 20.71
CA VAL A 729 30.81 21.78 21.05
C VAL A 729 31.58 22.18 19.79
N PRO A 730 32.02 23.45 19.67
CA PRO A 730 32.85 23.92 18.57
C PRO A 730 34.15 23.12 18.47
N VAL A 731 34.71 23.02 17.26
CA VAL A 731 35.90 22.20 16.97
C VAL A 731 37.07 22.54 17.91
N ASP A 732 37.34 23.84 18.10
CA ASP A 732 38.44 24.31 18.96
C ASP A 732 38.24 23.98 20.45
N SER A 733 37.01 23.66 20.85
CA SER A 733 36.64 23.34 22.23
C SER A 733 36.50 21.85 22.50
N ILE A 734 36.67 20.98 21.49
CA ILE A 734 36.54 19.53 21.65
C ILE A 734 37.51 19.02 22.73
N LYS A 735 38.77 19.43 22.70
CA LYS A 735 39.78 18.99 23.68
C LYS A 735 39.38 19.31 25.12
N VAL A 736 38.93 20.54 25.36
CA VAL A 736 38.46 21.00 26.68
C VAL A 736 37.23 20.20 27.13
N TYR A 737 36.33 19.89 26.20
CA TYR A 737 35.15 19.06 26.45
C TYR A 737 35.53 17.63 26.83
N LEU A 738 36.46 16.99 26.10
CA LEU A 738 36.92 15.63 26.38
C LEU A 738 37.62 15.54 27.75
N GLU A 739 38.48 16.50 28.09
CA GLU A 739 39.12 16.56 29.41
C GLU A 739 38.12 16.78 30.55
N LYS A 740 37.05 17.55 30.31
CA LYS A 740 35.94 17.68 31.26
C LYS A 740 35.21 16.34 31.44
N LYS A 741 34.89 15.63 30.36
CA LYS A 741 34.20 14.33 30.43
C LYS A 741 35.04 13.25 31.08
N ARG A 742 36.36 13.25 30.85
CA ARG A 742 37.30 12.38 31.58
C ARG A 742 37.22 12.61 33.09
N ARG A 743 37.20 13.86 33.55
CA ARG A 743 37.04 14.19 34.98
C ARG A 743 35.68 13.77 35.55
N GLU A 744 34.65 13.67 34.71
CA GLU A 744 33.32 13.14 35.06
C GLU A 744 33.27 11.60 35.07
N GLY A 745 34.39 10.93 34.79
CA GLY A 745 34.53 9.47 34.84
C GLY A 745 34.14 8.76 33.53
N PHE A 746 34.11 9.46 32.39
CA PHE A 746 33.92 8.84 31.09
C PHE A 746 35.25 8.37 30.50
N SER A 747 35.24 7.19 29.88
CA SER A 747 36.32 6.72 29.02
C SER A 747 36.21 7.34 27.63
N ILE A 748 37.28 7.95 27.15
CA ILE A 748 37.32 8.70 25.90
C ILE A 748 37.91 7.84 24.78
N ILE A 749 37.09 7.44 23.82
CA ILE A 749 37.43 6.48 22.78
C ILE A 749 37.30 7.11 21.40
N GLY A 750 38.29 6.97 20.54
CA GLY A 750 38.20 7.40 19.13
C GLY A 750 37.92 6.24 18.19
N LEU A 751 37.04 6.44 17.22
CA LEU A 751 36.82 5.50 16.13
C LEU A 751 37.74 5.88 14.95
N GLU A 752 38.93 5.29 14.92
CA GLU A 752 39.99 5.62 13.95
C GLU A 752 40.95 4.44 13.75
N GLN A 753 41.47 4.30 12.53
CA GLN A 753 42.53 3.34 12.21
C GLN A 753 43.89 3.95 12.51
N THR A 754 44.56 3.45 13.55
CA THR A 754 45.89 3.92 13.98
C THR A 754 46.84 2.73 14.13
N ALA A 755 48.14 2.94 14.26
CA ALA A 755 49.09 1.84 14.46
C ALA A 755 48.81 1.03 15.75
N ASN A 756 48.10 1.63 16.72
CA ASN A 756 47.78 1.04 18.02
C ASN A 756 46.26 0.87 18.23
N SER A 757 45.43 0.90 17.17
CA SER A 757 43.99 0.69 17.35
C SER A 757 43.68 -0.76 17.72
N THR A 758 42.65 -0.93 18.54
CA THR A 758 42.11 -2.25 18.89
C THR A 758 40.90 -2.53 18.00
N SER A 759 40.78 -3.77 17.52
CA SER A 759 39.64 -4.17 16.70
C SER A 759 38.34 -4.12 17.52
N LEU A 760 37.26 -3.59 16.93
CA LEU A 760 35.98 -3.33 17.60
C LEU A 760 35.36 -4.59 18.22
N ASP A 761 35.51 -5.74 17.57
CA ASP A 761 35.02 -7.04 18.04
C ASP A 761 35.77 -7.58 19.27
N GLN A 762 37.00 -7.10 19.50
CA GLN A 762 37.85 -7.48 20.64
C GLN A 762 37.87 -6.43 21.75
N TYR A 763 37.27 -5.27 21.52
CA TYR A 763 37.25 -4.16 22.47
C TYR A 763 36.08 -4.27 23.45
N SER A 764 36.36 -4.08 24.75
CA SER A 764 35.31 -4.07 25.78
C SER A 764 34.99 -2.64 26.21
N PHE A 765 33.76 -2.20 25.96
CA PHE A 765 33.31 -0.87 26.34
C PHE A 765 33.06 -0.74 27.85
N GLN A 766 33.47 0.41 28.40
CA GLN A 766 33.12 0.82 29.76
C GLN A 766 31.72 1.42 29.80
N ASN A 767 31.03 1.32 30.94
CA ASN A 767 29.65 1.82 31.07
C ASN A 767 29.52 3.33 30.80
N LYS A 768 30.55 4.13 31.07
CA LYS A 768 30.60 5.55 30.72
C LYS A 768 31.60 5.76 29.60
N THR A 769 31.11 5.99 28.39
CA THR A 769 31.97 6.13 27.21
C THR A 769 31.64 7.40 26.44
N VAL A 770 32.67 8.08 25.94
CA VAL A 770 32.58 9.13 24.91
C VAL A 770 33.22 8.58 23.66
N LEU A 771 32.46 8.51 22.57
CA LEU A 771 32.93 8.03 21.27
C LEU A 771 33.17 9.21 20.33
N VAL A 772 34.41 9.41 19.90
CA VAL A 772 34.84 10.48 19.00
C VAL A 772 34.90 9.98 17.57
N LEU A 773 34.19 10.65 16.65
CA LEU A 773 34.17 10.34 15.23
C LEU A 773 35.04 11.34 14.45
N GLY A 774 35.88 10.82 13.54
CA GLY A 774 36.77 11.62 12.70
C GLY A 774 36.09 12.24 11.47
N ARG A 775 36.81 13.15 10.80
CA ARG A 775 36.41 13.69 9.48
C ARG A 775 36.46 12.58 8.43
N GLU A 776 35.55 12.61 7.44
CA GLU A 776 35.45 11.56 6.40
C GLU A 776 36.75 11.30 5.62
N LYS A 777 37.59 12.34 5.46
CA LYS A 777 38.84 12.26 4.69
C LYS A 777 40.10 12.35 5.55
N GLU A 778 40.06 13.19 6.58
CA GLU A 778 41.24 13.52 7.40
C GLU A 778 41.30 12.72 8.70
N GLY A 779 40.22 12.03 9.05
CA GLY A 779 40.14 11.26 10.30
C GLY A 779 40.07 12.15 11.54
N ILE A 780 40.48 11.60 12.67
CA ILE A 780 40.60 12.33 13.94
C ILE A 780 41.94 13.12 13.96
N PRO A 781 41.90 14.45 14.20
CA PRO A 781 43.12 15.25 14.36
C PRO A 781 44.09 14.71 15.42
N VAL A 782 45.39 14.77 15.12
CA VAL A 782 46.46 14.20 15.96
C VAL A 782 46.46 14.75 17.39
N ASP A 783 46.16 16.03 17.55
CA ASP A 783 46.04 16.71 18.85
C ASP A 783 44.89 16.16 19.70
N ILE A 784 43.81 15.66 19.08
CA ILE A 784 42.71 14.96 19.74
C ILE A 784 43.09 13.51 20.04
N ILE A 785 43.79 12.82 19.11
CA ILE A 785 44.25 11.43 19.31
C ILE A 785 45.08 11.29 20.58
N HIS A 786 45.98 12.24 20.86
CA HIS A 786 46.79 12.24 22.08
C HIS A 786 46.00 12.38 23.39
N VAL A 787 44.72 12.76 23.31
CA VAL A 787 43.82 12.93 24.46
C VAL A 787 42.83 11.76 24.53
N LEU A 788 42.85 10.79 23.62
CA LEU A 788 42.01 9.60 23.71
C LEU A 788 42.64 8.58 24.68
N ASP A 789 41.79 7.83 25.40
CA ASP A 789 42.24 6.72 26.25
C ASP A 789 42.54 5.47 25.41
N ALA A 790 41.79 5.27 24.30
CA ALA A 790 42.07 4.26 23.29
C ALA A 790 41.47 4.63 21.92
N CYS A 791 42.01 4.03 20.86
CA CYS A 791 41.44 4.05 19.52
C CYS A 791 40.90 2.67 19.16
N ILE A 792 39.69 2.63 18.60
CA ILE A 792 39.04 1.43 18.09
C ILE A 792 38.89 1.50 16.59
N GLU A 793 39.03 0.35 15.92
CA GLU A 793 38.86 0.24 14.47
C GLU A 793 37.82 -0.83 14.11
N ILE A 794 37.10 -0.60 13.01
CA ILE A 794 36.21 -1.62 12.43
C ILE A 794 37.04 -2.45 11.45
N PRO A 795 37.20 -3.77 11.66
CA PRO A 795 37.95 -4.61 10.72
C PRO A 795 37.29 -4.62 9.34
N GLN A 796 38.08 -4.35 8.29
CA GLN A 796 37.63 -4.26 6.90
C GLN A 796 38.22 -5.40 6.08
N LEU A 797 37.38 -6.16 5.36
CA LEU A 797 37.80 -7.34 4.57
C LEU A 797 37.84 -7.08 3.06
N GLY A 798 37.41 -5.89 2.61
CA GLY A 798 37.28 -5.52 1.20
C GLY A 798 38.40 -4.61 0.69
N ILE A 799 38.27 -4.18 -0.57
CA ILE A 799 39.24 -3.30 -1.26
C ILE A 799 39.04 -1.82 -0.88
N ILE A 800 37.79 -1.43 -0.57
CA ILE A 800 37.45 -0.07 -0.13
C ILE A 800 37.98 0.13 1.29
N ARG A 801 38.64 1.28 1.52
CA ARG A 801 39.45 1.53 2.74
C ARG A 801 38.71 2.27 3.86
N SER A 802 37.45 2.63 3.68
CA SER A 802 36.65 3.30 4.71
C SER A 802 35.14 3.10 4.51
N LEU A 803 34.40 3.23 5.61
CA LEU A 803 32.94 3.30 5.64
C LEU A 803 32.50 4.77 5.79
N ASN A 804 31.26 5.06 5.40
CA ASN A 804 30.67 6.36 5.71
C ASN A 804 30.61 6.55 7.24
N VAL A 805 31.02 7.72 7.73
CA VAL A 805 31.15 8.03 9.15
C VAL A 805 29.88 7.81 9.98
N HIS A 806 28.69 8.09 9.43
CA HIS A 806 27.45 7.82 10.18
C HIS A 806 27.18 6.32 10.32
N VAL A 807 27.60 5.50 9.33
CA VAL A 807 27.52 4.03 9.39
C VAL A 807 28.53 3.48 10.39
N SER A 808 29.77 3.99 10.36
CA SER A 808 30.80 3.62 11.33
C SER A 808 30.36 3.93 12.78
N GLY A 809 29.80 5.11 13.01
CA GLY A 809 29.24 5.49 14.30
C GLY A 809 28.07 4.58 14.72
N ALA A 810 27.20 4.18 13.79
CA ALA A 810 26.11 3.26 14.07
C ALA A 810 26.59 1.86 14.46
N ILE A 811 27.63 1.33 13.80
CA ILE A 811 28.22 0.02 14.11
C ILE A 811 28.82 0.03 15.53
N ALA A 812 29.60 1.07 15.86
CA ALA A 812 30.21 1.20 17.18
C ALA A 812 29.16 1.36 18.30
N LEU A 813 28.12 2.17 18.06
CA LEU A 813 27.00 2.37 19.00
C LEU A 813 26.18 1.08 19.21
N TRP A 814 25.96 0.31 18.15
CA TRP A 814 25.31 -1.00 18.26
C TRP A 814 26.15 -1.97 19.09
N GLU A 815 27.46 -2.05 18.83
CA GLU A 815 28.36 -2.93 19.57
C GLU A 815 28.39 -2.59 21.06
N TYR A 816 28.47 -1.30 21.41
CA TYR A 816 28.32 -0.82 22.77
C TYR A 816 27.00 -1.30 23.40
N THR A 817 25.88 -1.11 22.69
CA THR A 817 24.54 -1.51 23.15
C THR A 817 24.44 -3.02 23.34
N ARG A 818 25.01 -3.80 22.42
CA ARG A 818 25.05 -5.27 22.48
C ARG A 818 25.77 -5.75 23.74
N GLN A 819 26.95 -5.20 24.03
CA GLN A 819 27.71 -5.52 25.25
C GLN A 819 26.94 -5.10 26.51
N GLY A 820 26.25 -3.96 26.49
CA GLY A 820 25.42 -3.49 27.60
C GLY A 820 24.23 -4.42 27.91
N ARG A 821 23.57 -4.95 26.87
CA ARG A 821 22.46 -5.91 27.03
C ARG A 821 22.92 -7.22 27.65
N SER A 822 24.09 -7.74 27.26
CA SER A 822 24.65 -8.99 27.81
C SER A 822 25.10 -8.89 29.27
N LYS A 823 25.32 -7.67 29.81
CA LYS A 823 25.66 -7.45 31.23
C LYS A 823 24.44 -7.30 32.14
N GLN A 824 23.24 -7.14 31.59
CA GLN A 824 21.97 -6.95 32.33
C GLN A 824 21.12 -8.22 32.45
N THR A 825 21.36 -9.22 31.59
CA THR A 825 20.89 -10.62 31.74
C THR A 825 21.87 -11.42 32.56
#